data_AF-A0A024UDJ0-F1
#
_entry.id   AF-A0A024UDJ0-F1
#
_cell.length_a   1.000
_cell.length_b   1.000
_cell.length_c   1.000
_cell.angle_alpha   90.00
_cell.angle_beta   90.00
_cell.angle_gamma   90.00
#
_symmetry.space_group_name_H-M   'P 1'
#
loop_
_entity.id
_entity.type
_entity.pdbx_description
1 polymer ?
#
loop_
_entity_poly.entity_id
_entity_poly.type
_entity_poly.pdbx_seq_one_letter_code
_entity_poly.pdbx_strand_id
1 'polypeptide(L)'
;MAQILLHANYIWPEVAYVPVSSNHLMALLGFCPSRSSVGHNHTTHAGDHHGSTGESGHKVVEKSTRVQTLLRVASNVIASMLLFLPMLTLAVLIYQGMYNRLIVSHNFQTTAMYWNNYSQSCELTQAGWVADSCDSMSSKATPATAWTSIGTVLATQWAQEIADAGGTLKVTTCAVGGTDAVGWGNLQFIGGYDAYPACIPTAPQDIAGIAMLESTIRPAQPNGVYMLTLYADMDSTMTVMSYQNSDGTAQNVMANPKRTLIAMDGLVTPDPSGENNIIYSRPLGERYLVTGYCVPQIEELSVAKTDNNLPGWSQGKHSKHPVTTAWACGHRVSNWKELVALQMICSLATMALFAGDIYITVEGFRGVLQGKPVLTYAVLAGLERRKMLLVAVVVNCMPGLLYMDVSRIYFFTTNGYRIWCLASVMMASFFAFGVVLVLSFLDAAVTCRLEYVVGYSAPLFLHGAIVATTTASCIPAVFEFVYNKIYAAKPALTVELFGQAWPCGSYTVEGTPAVMTYLIWEILHPLIASFVAAVVVAALLHKYHHHSYLTHVTWCQSNAFLRHAGVPNWITSLPLEQTNAIKIGTKVFCKPSTQALMGYSSLVALRPQASTFKSVQPDHGAPAGSHSQGVFYVVSIYALLPSTVVPWLCQHHGTIEHYQFTPAHGHSRLAPDKAATYVHSRGACTV
;
A
#
# COMPACT_ATOMS: atom_id res chain seq x y z
N MET A 1 11.91 0.03 7.76
CA MET A 1 11.76 0.49 6.36
C MET A 1 10.65 1.53 6.21
N ALA A 2 9.46 1.37 6.80
CA ALA A 2 8.43 2.43 6.88
C ALA A 2 8.89 3.72 7.61
N GLN A 3 9.70 3.60 8.67
CA GLN A 3 10.35 4.74 9.35
C GLN A 3 11.46 5.42 8.52
N ILE A 4 12.08 4.70 7.57
CA ILE A 4 13.15 5.23 6.71
C ILE A 4 12.54 6.06 5.57
N LEU A 5 11.37 5.67 5.06
CA LEU A 5 10.61 6.45 4.09
C LEU A 5 10.00 7.72 4.72
N LEU A 6 9.65 7.71 6.01
CA LEU A 6 9.10 8.87 6.73
C LEU A 6 10.16 9.94 7.06
N HIS A 7 11.45 9.60 7.11
CA HIS A 7 12.55 10.55 7.38
C HIS A 7 13.28 11.05 6.13
N ALA A 8 12.94 10.56 4.93
CA ALA A 8 13.70 10.84 3.71
C ALA A 8 13.58 12.29 3.17
N ASN A 9 12.65 13.11 3.69
CA ASN A 9 12.47 14.50 3.24
C ASN A 9 13.43 15.52 3.88
N TYR A 10 14.40 15.11 4.71
CA TYR A 10 15.30 16.04 5.41
C TYR A 10 16.81 15.76 5.29
N ILE A 11 17.26 14.73 4.55
CA ILE A 11 18.69 14.35 4.53
C ILE A 11 19.15 13.95 3.13
N TRP A 12 19.13 14.88 2.16
CA TRP A 12 19.96 14.77 0.96
C TRP A 12 20.41 16.16 0.47
N PRO A 13 21.46 16.72 1.08
CA PRO A 13 22.48 17.40 0.30
C PRO A 13 23.79 16.60 0.46
N GLU A 14 24.36 16.23 -0.68
CA GLU A 14 25.71 15.65 -0.83
C GLU A 14 25.93 14.23 -0.30
N VAL A 15 25.89 13.25 -1.21
CA VAL A 15 26.64 12.01 -1.05
C VAL A 15 27.58 11.84 -2.24
N ALA A 16 28.87 11.82 -1.90
CA ALA A 16 30.01 11.71 -2.76
C ALA A 16 29.95 10.48 -3.69
N TYR A 17 30.40 10.70 -4.92
CA TYR A 17 30.65 9.69 -5.94
C TYR A 17 31.65 8.64 -5.43
N VAL A 18 31.18 7.42 -5.19
CA VAL A 18 32.03 6.22 -5.15
C VAL A 18 31.73 5.43 -6.42
N PRO A 19 32.70 5.18 -7.31
CA PRO A 19 32.46 4.46 -8.56
C PRO A 19 32.16 2.98 -8.26
N VAL A 20 30.89 2.59 -8.36
CA VAL A 20 30.44 1.20 -8.27
C VAL A 20 30.72 0.51 -9.61
N SER A 21 31.51 -0.57 -9.62
CA SER A 21 31.79 -1.32 -10.86
C SER A 21 30.50 -1.91 -11.46
N SER A 22 30.39 -1.96 -12.79
CA SER A 22 29.14 -2.35 -13.48
C SER A 22 28.61 -3.73 -13.06
N ASN A 23 29.50 -4.65 -12.65
CA ASN A 23 29.14 -5.98 -12.16
C ASN A 23 28.35 -5.97 -10.86
N HIS A 24 28.49 -4.94 -10.01
CA HIS A 24 27.75 -4.81 -8.76
C HIS A 24 26.33 -4.25 -8.98
N LEU A 25 26.19 -3.30 -9.88
CA LEU A 25 24.88 -2.76 -10.30
C LEU A 25 24.03 -3.86 -10.96
N MET A 26 24.66 -4.71 -11.75
CA MET A 26 24.07 -5.86 -12.42
C MET A 26 23.50 -6.92 -11.46
N ALA A 27 24.19 -7.22 -10.35
CA ALA A 27 23.69 -8.13 -9.33
C ALA A 27 22.49 -7.56 -8.57
N LEU A 28 22.45 -6.24 -8.36
CA LEU A 28 21.31 -5.53 -7.76
C LEU A 28 20.11 -5.43 -8.69
N LEU A 29 20.33 -5.32 -10.00
CA LEU A 29 19.29 -5.22 -11.04
C LEU A 29 18.81 -6.58 -11.60
N GLY A 30 19.41 -7.69 -11.15
CA GLY A 30 19.02 -9.06 -11.55
C GLY A 30 19.67 -9.59 -12.84
N PHE A 31 20.63 -8.87 -13.43
CA PHE A 31 21.25 -9.18 -14.72
C PHE A 31 22.73 -9.60 -14.58
N CYS A 32 23.03 -10.77 -14.04
CA CYS A 32 24.44 -11.17 -13.84
C CYS A 32 24.82 -12.38 -14.71
N PRO A 33 25.58 -12.22 -15.82
CA PRO A 33 26.09 -13.36 -16.59
C PRO A 33 27.14 -14.13 -15.78
N SER A 34 27.11 -15.46 -15.81
CA SER A 34 28.15 -16.26 -15.16
C SER A 34 29.41 -16.29 -16.03
N ARG A 35 30.54 -15.78 -15.53
CA ARG A 35 31.84 -16.02 -16.15
C ARG A 35 32.24 -17.47 -15.89
N SER A 36 32.40 -18.27 -16.94
CA SER A 36 32.94 -19.62 -16.86
C SER A 36 34.43 -19.57 -16.51
N SER A 37 34.85 -20.30 -15.46
CA SER A 37 36.24 -20.72 -15.34
C SER A 37 36.48 -21.80 -16.39
N VAL A 38 37.14 -21.44 -17.49
CA VAL A 38 37.58 -22.40 -18.51
C VAL A 38 38.67 -23.26 -17.88
N GLY A 39 38.39 -24.55 -17.68
CA GLY A 39 39.44 -25.55 -17.49
C GLY A 39 40.21 -25.71 -18.79
N HIS A 40 41.51 -25.43 -18.77
CA HIS A 40 42.39 -25.63 -19.92
C HIS A 40 42.56 -27.12 -20.20
N ASN A 41 42.40 -27.50 -21.47
CA ASN A 41 42.68 -28.83 -22.00
C ASN A 41 44.18 -29.14 -21.85
N HIS A 42 44.50 -30.25 -21.20
CA HIS A 42 45.83 -30.86 -21.28
C HIS A 42 46.03 -31.40 -22.70
N THR A 43 46.92 -30.75 -23.46
CA THR A 43 47.65 -31.41 -24.56
C THR A 43 49.09 -31.57 -24.10
N THR A 44 49.55 -32.81 -24.16
CA THR A 44 50.90 -33.26 -23.81
C THR A 44 51.92 -32.76 -24.84
N HIS A 45 52.91 -31.99 -24.41
CA HIS A 45 54.27 -32.03 -24.94
C HIS A 45 55.27 -31.61 -23.86
N ALA A 46 56.39 -32.33 -23.79
CA ALA A 46 57.44 -32.24 -22.79
C ALA A 46 58.39 -31.05 -23.01
N GLY A 47 59.00 -30.55 -21.92
CA GLY A 47 60.27 -29.82 -21.95
C GLY A 47 60.33 -28.52 -21.14
N ASP A 48 61.06 -28.60 -20.02
CA ASP A 48 61.93 -27.58 -19.39
C ASP A 48 61.43 -26.49 -18.42
N HIS A 49 62.36 -26.23 -17.48
CA HIS A 49 62.30 -25.55 -16.19
C HIS A 49 62.08 -24.04 -16.21
N HIS A 50 61.35 -23.55 -15.18
CA HIS A 50 61.66 -22.45 -14.24
C HIS A 50 60.46 -21.55 -13.92
N GLY A 51 60.33 -21.17 -12.64
CA GLY A 51 59.80 -19.86 -12.25
C GLY A 51 58.52 -19.90 -11.40
N SER A 52 58.68 -19.63 -10.11
CA SER A 52 57.60 -19.41 -9.16
C SER A 52 56.80 -18.13 -9.48
N THR A 53 55.46 -18.19 -9.48
CA THR A 53 54.52 -17.11 -9.07
C THR A 53 53.10 -17.62 -9.30
N GLY A 54 52.43 -18.15 -8.26
CA GLY A 54 51.12 -18.81 -8.43
C GLY A 54 50.10 -18.61 -7.29
N GLU A 55 50.31 -17.68 -6.35
CA GLU A 55 49.42 -17.56 -5.18
C GLU A 55 48.55 -16.29 -5.13
N SER A 56 48.81 -15.26 -5.94
CA SER A 56 48.03 -14.01 -5.87
C SER A 56 46.73 -14.03 -6.70
N GLY A 57 46.71 -14.75 -7.83
CA GLY A 57 45.53 -14.83 -8.70
C GLY A 57 44.36 -15.61 -8.09
N HIS A 58 44.64 -16.70 -7.37
CA HIS A 58 43.61 -17.56 -6.80
C HIS A 58 42.81 -16.88 -5.67
N LYS A 59 43.50 -16.12 -4.80
CA LYS A 59 42.87 -15.40 -3.67
C LYS A 59 42.00 -14.22 -4.13
N VAL A 60 42.36 -13.54 -5.23
CA VAL A 60 41.58 -12.42 -5.80
C VAL A 60 40.32 -12.91 -6.50
N VAL A 61 40.42 -14.01 -7.27
CA VAL A 61 39.26 -14.64 -7.93
C VAL A 61 38.27 -15.22 -6.90
N GLU A 62 38.76 -15.83 -5.82
CA GLU A 62 37.92 -16.38 -4.76
C GLU A 62 37.17 -15.29 -3.97
N LYS A 63 37.83 -14.17 -3.64
CA LYS A 63 37.18 -13.01 -2.99
C LYS A 63 36.10 -12.38 -3.89
N SER A 64 36.38 -12.21 -5.19
CA SER A 64 35.41 -11.68 -6.16
C SER A 64 34.17 -12.58 -6.29
N THR A 65 34.35 -13.90 -6.25
CA THR A 65 33.27 -14.88 -6.39
C THR A 65 32.39 -14.94 -5.14
N ARG A 66 32.97 -14.83 -3.94
CA ARG A 66 32.22 -14.76 -2.67
C ARG A 66 31.37 -13.47 -2.59
N VAL A 67 31.92 -12.32 -2.97
CA VAL A 67 31.20 -11.04 -2.97
C VAL A 67 30.00 -11.07 -3.93
N GLN A 68 30.17 -11.59 -5.14
CA GLN A 68 29.06 -11.73 -6.09
C GLN A 68 27.96 -12.68 -5.59
N THR A 69 28.34 -13.77 -4.93
CA THR A 69 27.37 -14.72 -4.36
C THR A 69 26.60 -14.07 -3.20
N LEU A 70 27.29 -13.31 -2.34
CA LEU A 70 26.66 -12.57 -1.23
C LEU A 70 25.66 -11.52 -1.74
N LEU A 71 26.02 -10.76 -2.78
CA LEU A 71 25.13 -9.77 -3.39
C LEU A 71 23.86 -10.40 -3.96
N ARG A 72 23.96 -11.58 -4.57
CA ARG A 72 22.79 -12.32 -5.08
C ARG A 72 21.87 -12.79 -3.97
N VAL A 73 22.44 -13.31 -2.87
CA VAL A 73 21.64 -13.70 -1.70
C VAL A 73 20.96 -12.49 -1.06
N ALA A 74 21.66 -11.36 -0.95
CA ALA A 74 21.07 -10.11 -0.45
C ALA A 74 19.93 -9.60 -1.36
N SER A 75 20.09 -9.67 -2.68
CA SER A 75 19.02 -9.34 -3.64
C SER A 75 17.77 -10.21 -3.42
N ASN A 76 17.93 -11.50 -3.16
CA ASN A 76 16.81 -12.40 -2.85
C ASN A 76 16.12 -12.11 -1.52
N VAL A 77 16.86 -11.64 -0.53
CA VAL A 77 16.28 -11.18 0.75
C VAL A 77 15.44 -9.93 0.53
N ILE A 78 15.95 -8.94 -0.23
CA ILE A 78 15.21 -7.72 -0.58
C ILE A 78 13.95 -8.07 -1.39
N ALA A 79 14.07 -8.97 -2.36
CA ALA A 79 12.95 -9.52 -3.11
C ALA A 79 11.87 -10.16 -2.21
N SER A 80 12.30 -10.93 -1.21
CA SER A 80 11.41 -11.56 -0.24
C SER A 80 10.69 -10.48 0.60
N MET A 81 11.41 -9.45 1.06
CA MET A 81 10.81 -8.33 1.79
C MET A 81 9.74 -7.62 0.97
N LEU A 82 9.93 -7.46 -0.35
CA LEU A 82 8.95 -6.84 -1.24
C LEU A 82 7.64 -7.64 -1.31
N LEU A 83 7.72 -8.98 -1.31
CA LEU A 83 6.53 -9.86 -1.31
C LEU A 83 5.80 -9.86 0.04
N PHE A 84 6.52 -9.63 1.15
CA PHE A 84 5.93 -9.55 2.49
C PHE A 84 5.45 -8.15 2.87
N LEU A 85 5.91 -7.10 2.17
CA LEU A 85 5.53 -5.72 2.44
C LEU A 85 4.00 -5.51 2.42
N PRO A 86 3.22 -6.05 1.46
CA PRO A 86 1.77 -5.93 1.49
C PRO A 86 1.13 -6.61 2.70
N MET A 87 1.66 -7.74 3.17
CA MET A 87 1.12 -8.45 4.34
C MET A 87 1.35 -7.66 5.63
N LEU A 88 2.54 -7.09 5.80
CA LEU A 88 2.85 -6.24 6.95
C LEU A 88 1.98 -4.97 6.93
N THR A 89 1.88 -4.32 5.77
CA THR A 89 1.06 -3.12 5.57
C THR A 89 -0.41 -3.42 5.85
N LEU A 90 -0.90 -4.57 5.38
CA LEU A 90 -2.25 -5.06 5.65
C LEU A 90 -2.51 -5.21 7.15
N ALA A 91 -1.61 -5.88 7.89
CA ALA A 91 -1.79 -6.08 9.32
C ALA A 91 -1.91 -4.74 10.07
N VAL A 92 -1.07 -3.76 9.71
CA VAL A 92 -1.13 -2.41 10.29
C VAL A 92 -2.44 -1.71 9.93
N LEU A 93 -2.88 -1.76 8.67
CA LEU A 93 -4.12 -1.11 8.23
C LEU A 93 -5.36 -1.74 8.89
N ILE A 94 -5.42 -3.07 9.02
CA ILE A 94 -6.49 -3.74 9.76
C ILE A 94 -6.50 -3.28 11.21
N TYR A 95 -5.34 -3.23 11.87
CA TYR A 95 -5.21 -2.75 13.24
C TYR A 95 -5.67 -1.29 13.39
N GLN A 96 -5.40 -0.46 12.38
CA GLN A 96 -5.87 0.93 12.29
C GLN A 96 -7.36 1.05 11.94
N GLY A 97 -8.13 -0.05 11.88
CA GLY A 97 -9.58 0.02 11.72
C GLY A 97 -10.06 0.33 10.30
N MET A 98 -9.34 -0.08 9.25
CA MET A 98 -9.74 0.25 7.86
C MET A 98 -11.12 -0.29 7.41
N TYR A 99 -11.81 -1.10 8.22
CA TYR A 99 -13.18 -1.55 7.95
C TYR A 99 -14.26 -0.85 8.78
N ASN A 100 -13.87 -0.28 9.93
CA ASN A 100 -14.73 0.49 10.80
C ASN A 100 -13.86 1.38 11.69
N ARG A 101 -13.92 2.69 11.48
CA ARG A 101 -13.13 3.69 12.20
C ARG A 101 -13.96 4.96 12.32
N LEU A 102 -13.86 5.61 13.47
CA LEU A 102 -14.51 6.87 13.83
C LEU A 102 -13.56 7.67 14.73
N ILE A 103 -13.24 8.90 14.31
CA ILE A 103 -12.21 9.74 14.95
C ILE A 103 -12.61 11.21 14.89
N VAL A 104 -12.31 11.96 15.94
CA VAL A 104 -12.48 13.42 15.95
C VAL A 104 -11.42 14.10 15.07
N SER A 105 -11.89 14.77 14.04
CA SER A 105 -11.11 15.65 13.18
C SER A 105 -10.96 17.02 13.81
N HIS A 106 -9.76 17.57 13.75
CA HIS A 106 -9.48 18.91 14.21
C HIS A 106 -10.06 19.95 13.25
N ASN A 107 -10.55 21.05 13.80
CA ASN A 107 -11.07 22.17 13.03
C ASN A 107 -10.82 23.50 13.75
N PHE A 108 -9.54 23.81 13.94
CA PHE A 108 -9.05 25.06 14.51
C PHE A 108 -9.45 26.25 13.65
N GLN A 109 -9.80 27.36 14.30
CA GLN A 109 -10.24 28.62 13.69
C GLN A 109 -9.11 29.34 12.92
N THR A 110 -8.67 28.73 11.82
CA THR A 110 -7.53 29.14 11.00
C THR A 110 -7.83 28.96 9.52
N THR A 111 -7.17 29.75 8.67
CA THR A 111 -7.30 29.63 7.21
C THR A 111 -6.83 28.27 6.68
N ALA A 112 -5.89 27.61 7.37
CA ALA A 112 -5.40 26.27 7.02
C ALA A 112 -6.46 25.17 7.22
N MET A 113 -7.49 25.42 8.03
CA MET A 113 -8.66 24.55 8.19
C MET A 113 -9.92 25.19 7.58
N TYR A 114 -9.71 26.01 6.54
CA TYR A 114 -10.74 26.63 5.72
C TYR A 114 -11.68 27.63 6.43
N TRP A 115 -11.36 28.07 7.64
CA TRP A 115 -12.12 29.14 8.28
C TRP A 115 -11.96 30.45 7.52
N ASN A 116 -13.08 31.15 7.35
CA ASN A 116 -13.14 32.44 6.69
C ASN A 116 -14.19 33.35 7.34
N ASN A 117 -13.96 34.65 7.23
CA ASN A 117 -14.95 35.64 7.65
C ASN A 117 -16.12 35.62 6.66
N TYR A 118 -17.35 35.64 7.19
CA TYR A 118 -18.55 35.74 6.37
C TYR A 118 -19.29 37.04 6.65
N SER A 119 -19.71 37.27 7.90
CA SER A 119 -20.37 38.52 8.29
C SER A 119 -20.33 38.77 9.81
N GLN A 120 -20.37 40.04 10.20
CA GLN A 120 -20.42 40.52 11.58
C GLN A 120 -21.55 41.56 11.74
N SER A 121 -22.81 41.12 11.61
CA SER A 121 -23.94 42.05 11.67
C SER A 121 -25.15 41.54 12.46
N CYS A 122 -25.37 40.22 12.51
CA CYS A 122 -26.55 39.65 13.14
C CYS A 122 -26.64 39.97 14.64
N GLU A 123 -27.80 40.41 15.09
CA GLU A 123 -28.12 40.57 16.51
C GLU A 123 -29.19 39.56 16.91
N LEU A 124 -29.00 38.96 18.09
CA LEU A 124 -29.86 37.90 18.60
C LEU A 124 -30.46 38.30 19.94
N THR A 125 -31.78 38.22 20.05
CA THR A 125 -32.55 38.47 21.28
C THR A 125 -33.31 37.23 21.70
N GLN A 126 -34.02 37.25 22.83
CA GLN A 126 -34.89 36.14 23.25
C GLN A 126 -35.98 35.78 22.21
N ALA A 127 -36.34 36.70 21.32
CA ALA A 127 -37.32 36.46 20.26
C ALA A 127 -36.72 35.85 18.98
N GLY A 128 -35.40 35.65 18.91
CA GLY A 128 -34.68 35.26 17.70
C GLY A 128 -33.88 36.41 17.09
N TRP A 129 -33.67 36.36 15.77
CA TRP A 129 -32.95 37.39 15.03
C TRP A 129 -33.65 38.74 15.13
N VAL A 130 -32.89 39.80 15.41
CA VAL A 130 -33.40 41.18 15.31
C VAL A 130 -33.64 41.50 13.84
N ALA A 131 -34.83 42.03 13.53
CA ALA A 131 -35.19 42.42 12.17
C ALA A 131 -34.13 43.37 11.57
N ASP A 132 -33.75 43.10 10.32
CA ASP A 132 -32.77 43.87 9.53
C ASP A 132 -31.35 44.00 10.13
N SER A 133 -31.03 43.27 11.21
CA SER A 133 -29.68 43.24 11.78
C SER A 133 -28.71 42.36 10.96
N CYS A 134 -29.18 41.21 10.53
CA CYS A 134 -28.42 40.31 9.66
C CYS A 134 -28.31 40.88 8.26
N ASP A 135 -27.11 40.85 7.69
CA ASP A 135 -26.89 41.25 6.32
C ASP A 135 -27.62 40.32 5.33
N SER A 136 -27.80 40.81 4.11
CA SER A 136 -28.53 40.08 3.07
C SER A 136 -27.86 38.77 2.65
N MET A 137 -26.56 38.59 2.89
CA MET A 137 -25.82 37.36 2.54
C MET A 137 -26.01 36.28 3.61
N SER A 138 -25.97 36.65 4.90
CA SER A 138 -26.25 35.73 6.01
C SER A 138 -27.69 35.23 5.97
N SER A 139 -28.66 36.15 5.81
CA SER A 139 -30.08 35.78 5.78
C SER A 139 -30.50 34.94 4.58
N LYS A 140 -29.72 34.97 3.47
CA LYS A 140 -29.94 34.12 2.28
C LYS A 140 -29.26 32.76 2.35
N ALA A 141 -28.44 32.51 3.37
CA ALA A 141 -27.68 31.28 3.46
C ALA A 141 -28.57 30.01 3.54
N THR A 142 -29.81 30.18 4.00
CA THR A 142 -30.87 29.17 3.99
C THR A 142 -32.21 29.83 3.57
N PRO A 143 -33.26 29.05 3.24
CA PRO A 143 -34.59 29.61 3.04
C PRO A 143 -35.06 30.42 4.25
N ALA A 144 -35.79 31.53 4.01
CA ALA A 144 -36.15 32.51 5.04
C ALA A 144 -36.88 31.90 6.26
N THR A 145 -37.73 30.90 6.04
CA THR A 145 -38.42 30.14 7.09
C THR A 145 -37.44 29.36 7.97
N ALA A 146 -36.50 28.65 7.36
CA ALA A 146 -35.44 27.93 8.07
C ALA A 146 -34.52 28.92 8.81
N TRP A 147 -34.12 30.03 8.18
CA TRP A 147 -33.29 31.07 8.78
C TRP A 147 -33.92 31.64 10.06
N THR A 148 -35.22 31.94 10.00
CA THR A 148 -35.98 32.45 11.15
C THR A 148 -35.97 31.42 12.28
N SER A 149 -36.25 30.14 11.99
CA SER A 149 -36.21 29.07 12.98
C SER A 149 -34.82 28.85 13.57
N ILE A 150 -33.74 28.98 12.78
CA ILE A 150 -32.36 28.93 13.27
C ILE A 150 -32.15 29.99 14.36
N GLY A 151 -32.60 31.23 14.13
CA GLY A 151 -32.52 32.30 15.11
C GLY A 151 -33.28 31.99 16.39
N THR A 152 -34.51 31.48 16.27
CA THR A 152 -35.32 31.08 17.43
C THR A 152 -34.65 29.96 18.24
N VAL A 153 -34.04 28.98 17.57
CA VAL A 153 -33.32 27.88 18.23
C VAL A 153 -32.07 28.40 18.95
N LEU A 154 -31.26 29.24 18.28
CA LEU A 154 -30.09 29.87 18.92
C LEU A 154 -30.51 30.70 20.14
N ALA A 155 -31.55 31.52 20.02
CA ALA A 155 -32.07 32.34 21.11
C ALA A 155 -32.53 31.50 22.31
N THR A 156 -33.22 30.39 22.04
CA THR A 156 -33.70 29.48 23.09
C THR A 156 -32.54 28.83 23.83
N GLN A 157 -31.50 28.40 23.11
CA GLN A 157 -30.39 27.66 23.69
C GLN A 157 -29.33 28.56 24.34
N TRP A 158 -29.19 29.80 23.88
CA TRP A 158 -28.36 30.84 24.51
C TRP A 158 -29.17 31.80 25.39
N ALA A 159 -30.36 31.39 25.87
CA ALA A 159 -31.25 32.27 26.63
C ALA A 159 -30.61 32.88 27.90
N GLN A 160 -29.77 32.09 28.60
CA GLN A 160 -29.02 32.56 29.77
C GLN A 160 -27.94 33.58 29.39
N GLU A 161 -27.26 33.34 28.27
CA GLU A 161 -26.25 34.25 27.72
C GLU A 161 -26.85 35.59 27.32
N ILE A 162 -28.00 35.56 26.65
CA ILE A 162 -28.74 36.76 26.24
C ILE A 162 -29.14 37.59 27.46
N ALA A 163 -29.52 36.94 28.57
CA ALA A 163 -29.85 37.63 29.80
C ALA A 163 -28.62 38.32 30.44
N ASP A 164 -27.45 37.64 30.47
CA ASP A 164 -26.19 38.23 30.96
C ASP A 164 -25.69 39.38 30.07
N ALA A 165 -25.94 39.31 28.75
CA ALA A 165 -25.58 40.35 27.78
C ALA A 165 -26.47 41.60 27.81
N GLY A 166 -27.43 41.70 28.74
CA GLY A 166 -28.37 42.83 28.79
C GLY A 166 -29.48 42.76 27.73
N GLY A 167 -29.74 41.57 27.17
CA GLY A 167 -30.89 41.30 26.30
C GLY A 167 -30.57 41.12 24.81
N THR A 168 -29.32 41.28 24.39
CA THR A 168 -28.93 41.11 22.98
C THR A 168 -27.49 40.58 22.86
N LEU A 169 -27.30 39.55 22.03
CA LEU A 169 -25.97 39.05 21.64
C LEU A 169 -25.58 39.56 20.25
N LYS A 170 -24.29 39.85 20.06
CA LYS A 170 -23.67 40.13 18.77
C LYS A 170 -23.20 38.82 18.14
N VAL A 171 -23.82 38.39 17.05
CA VAL A 171 -23.53 37.10 16.41
C VAL A 171 -22.71 37.32 15.15
N THR A 172 -21.51 36.75 15.14
CA THR A 172 -20.68 36.64 13.95
C THR A 172 -21.05 35.36 13.19
N THR A 173 -21.26 35.50 11.88
CA THR A 173 -21.37 34.38 10.96
C THR A 173 -20.01 34.12 10.33
N CYS A 174 -19.56 32.87 10.37
CA CYS A 174 -18.31 32.42 9.76
C CYS A 174 -18.59 31.33 8.74
N ALA A 175 -17.73 31.22 7.73
CA ALA A 175 -17.76 30.13 6.78
C ALA A 175 -16.58 29.20 7.04
N VAL A 176 -16.80 27.89 6.94
CA VAL A 176 -15.74 26.88 6.79
C VAL A 176 -15.88 26.31 5.39
N GLY A 177 -14.88 26.48 4.53
CA GLY A 177 -14.97 26.14 3.11
C GLY A 177 -15.68 27.22 2.28
N GLY A 178 -16.58 26.81 1.38
CA GLY A 178 -17.33 27.73 0.52
C GLY A 178 -16.50 28.34 -0.61
N THR A 179 -15.52 27.60 -1.13
CA THR A 179 -14.70 27.99 -2.28
C THR A 179 -14.60 26.83 -3.28
N ASP A 180 -14.35 27.14 -4.55
CA ASP A 180 -14.22 26.13 -5.61
C ASP A 180 -13.12 25.09 -5.32
N ALA A 181 -12.05 25.51 -4.62
CA ALA A 181 -10.94 24.63 -4.25
C ALA A 181 -11.35 23.60 -3.17
N VAL A 182 -12.26 23.97 -2.26
CA VAL A 182 -12.75 23.11 -1.19
C VAL A 182 -13.94 22.27 -1.66
N GLY A 183 -14.86 22.84 -2.44
CA GLY A 183 -15.98 22.11 -3.06
C GLY A 183 -17.16 21.80 -2.13
N TRP A 184 -17.07 22.16 -0.85
CA TRP A 184 -18.10 22.04 0.18
C TRP A 184 -18.01 23.22 1.14
N GLY A 185 -19.04 23.46 1.95
CA GLY A 185 -19.01 24.56 2.90
C GLY A 185 -20.09 24.49 3.97
N ASN A 186 -19.74 24.98 5.16
CA ASN A 186 -20.59 24.97 6.35
C ASN A 186 -20.61 26.36 7.01
N LEU A 187 -21.68 26.66 7.74
CA LEU A 187 -21.84 27.91 8.49
C LEU A 187 -21.56 27.70 9.96
N GLN A 188 -20.90 28.67 10.57
CA GLN A 188 -20.64 28.71 12.01
C GLN A 188 -21.17 30.03 12.56
N PHE A 189 -21.75 30.00 13.76
CA PHE A 189 -22.21 31.18 14.49
C PHE A 189 -21.42 31.31 15.77
N ILE A 190 -20.88 32.49 16.04
CA ILE A 190 -20.15 32.79 17.27
C ILE A 190 -20.85 33.96 17.96
N GLY A 191 -21.38 33.71 19.16
CA GLY A 191 -22.06 34.74 19.96
C GLY A 191 -21.06 35.49 20.84
N GLY A 192 -21.07 36.82 20.78
CA GLY A 192 -20.37 37.70 21.70
C GLY A 192 -21.34 38.56 22.50
N TYR A 193 -20.92 38.98 23.70
CA TYR A 193 -21.73 39.82 24.59
C TYR A 193 -21.74 41.27 24.11
N ASP A 194 -20.56 41.89 24.04
CA ASP A 194 -20.42 43.33 23.78
C ASP A 194 -19.95 43.65 22.35
N ALA A 195 -19.35 42.68 21.66
CA ALA A 195 -18.74 42.84 20.35
C ALA A 195 -18.88 41.58 19.50
N TYR A 196 -18.77 41.72 18.17
CA TYR A 196 -18.76 40.61 17.23
C TYR A 196 -17.43 39.84 17.33
N PRO A 197 -17.45 38.55 17.74
CA PRO A 197 -16.23 37.73 17.78
C PRO A 197 -15.61 37.57 16.39
N ALA A 198 -14.30 37.35 16.31
CA ALA A 198 -13.61 37.05 15.06
C ALA A 198 -13.79 35.57 14.65
N CYS A 199 -13.91 35.29 13.35
CA CYS A 199 -13.90 33.90 12.86
C CYS A 199 -12.52 33.25 12.95
N ILE A 200 -11.46 34.07 12.89
CA ILE A 200 -10.06 33.67 12.92
C ILE A 200 -9.36 34.51 14.00
N PRO A 201 -9.52 34.15 15.28
CA PRO A 201 -8.93 34.91 16.38
C PRO A 201 -7.41 34.82 16.38
N THR A 202 -6.74 35.96 16.63
CA THR A 202 -5.27 36.06 16.78
C THR A 202 -4.81 36.07 18.24
N ALA A 203 -5.78 36.03 19.18
CA ALA A 203 -5.59 35.93 20.63
C ALA A 203 -6.84 35.24 21.21
N PRO A 204 -6.81 34.75 22.46
CA PRO A 204 -8.01 34.22 23.11
C PRO A 204 -9.14 35.26 23.13
N GLN A 205 -10.35 34.87 22.71
CA GLN A 205 -11.54 35.74 22.73
C GLN A 205 -12.66 35.09 23.54
N ASP A 206 -13.30 35.87 24.40
CA ASP A 206 -14.43 35.40 25.21
C ASP A 206 -15.73 35.42 24.38
N ILE A 207 -16.46 34.31 24.41
CA ILE A 207 -17.72 34.10 23.66
C ILE A 207 -18.83 33.60 24.59
N ALA A 208 -20.07 33.88 24.21
CA ALA A 208 -21.28 33.33 24.81
C ALA A 208 -21.50 31.86 24.39
N GLY A 209 -21.11 31.54 23.16
CA GLY A 209 -21.30 30.21 22.60
C GLY A 209 -20.88 30.14 21.15
N ILE A 210 -20.79 28.91 20.64
CA ILE A 210 -20.48 28.62 19.25
C ILE A 210 -21.44 27.56 18.72
N ALA A 211 -21.92 27.75 17.50
CA ALA A 211 -22.84 26.84 16.84
C ALA A 211 -22.37 26.53 15.41
N MET A 212 -22.67 25.33 14.97
CA MET A 212 -22.41 24.84 13.62
C MET A 212 -23.72 24.50 12.93
N LEU A 213 -23.91 25.04 11.74
CA LEU A 213 -25.03 24.76 10.86
C LEU A 213 -24.57 23.94 9.67
N GLU A 214 -25.15 22.77 9.54
CA GLU A 214 -24.96 21.83 8.45
C GLU A 214 -26.31 21.40 7.85
N SER A 215 -26.28 20.57 6.80
CA SER A 215 -27.44 19.83 6.33
C SER A 215 -27.24 18.33 6.55
N THR A 216 -28.33 17.57 6.70
CA THR A 216 -28.33 16.11 6.83
C THR A 216 -29.56 15.48 6.16
N ILE A 217 -29.61 14.15 6.05
CA ILE A 217 -30.79 13.42 5.55
C ILE A 217 -31.38 12.54 6.66
N ARG A 218 -32.71 12.52 6.74
CA ARG A 218 -33.45 11.59 7.61
C ARG A 218 -34.49 10.85 6.78
N PRO A 219 -34.85 9.60 7.14
CA PRO A 219 -35.87 8.84 6.41
C PRO A 219 -37.22 9.59 6.28
N ALA A 220 -37.59 10.35 7.31
CA ALA A 220 -38.81 11.16 7.31
C ALA A 220 -38.73 12.42 6.42
N GLN A 221 -37.52 12.86 6.05
CA GLN A 221 -37.27 14.10 5.30
C GLN A 221 -36.21 13.84 4.22
N PRO A 222 -36.61 13.20 3.10
CA PRO A 222 -35.67 12.71 2.08
C PRO A 222 -35.01 13.84 1.27
N ASN A 223 -35.61 15.04 1.27
CA ASN A 223 -35.08 16.23 0.60
C ASN A 223 -33.97 16.92 1.41
N GLY A 224 -33.58 16.36 2.56
CA GLY A 224 -32.61 16.94 3.48
C GLY A 224 -33.22 17.94 4.44
N VAL A 225 -32.51 18.17 5.54
CA VAL A 225 -32.86 19.07 6.65
C VAL A 225 -31.62 19.79 7.11
N TYR A 226 -31.76 20.99 7.67
CA TYR A 226 -30.66 21.63 8.36
C TYR A 226 -30.47 21.01 9.75
N MET A 227 -29.24 20.97 10.23
CA MET A 227 -28.89 20.50 11.55
C MET A 227 -28.00 21.52 12.22
N LEU A 228 -28.43 21.98 13.39
CA LEU A 228 -27.69 22.90 14.24
C LEU A 228 -27.11 22.13 15.42
N THR A 229 -25.79 22.20 15.60
CA THR A 229 -25.08 21.66 16.77
C THR A 229 -24.42 22.81 17.50
N LEU A 230 -24.66 22.97 18.81
CA LEU A 230 -24.12 24.11 19.52
C LEU A 230 -23.61 23.84 20.93
N TYR A 231 -22.76 24.77 21.35
CA TYR A 231 -22.23 24.95 22.69
C TYR A 231 -22.73 26.27 23.29
N ALA A 232 -23.09 26.23 24.56
CA ALA A 232 -23.48 27.37 25.39
C ALA A 232 -22.61 27.37 26.66
N ASP A 233 -22.01 28.50 26.99
CA ASP A 233 -21.01 28.59 28.06
C ASP A 233 -21.61 28.45 29.47
N MET A 234 -22.80 29.00 29.69
CA MET A 234 -23.54 28.95 30.95
C MET A 234 -24.37 27.67 31.11
N ASP A 235 -24.45 26.80 30.09
CA ASP A 235 -25.11 25.49 30.25
C ASP A 235 -24.21 24.54 31.05
N SER A 236 -24.51 24.44 32.36
CA SER A 236 -23.80 23.55 33.28
C SER A 236 -23.80 22.06 32.91
N THR A 237 -24.63 21.62 31.95
CA THR A 237 -24.64 20.23 31.46
C THR A 237 -23.56 19.96 30.40
N MET A 238 -22.95 21.00 29.84
CA MET A 238 -21.88 20.90 28.84
C MET A 238 -20.51 20.90 29.51
N THR A 239 -20.07 19.72 29.91
CA THR A 239 -18.78 19.51 30.59
C THR A 239 -17.74 18.88 29.66
N VAL A 240 -16.46 19.00 30.00
CA VAL A 240 -15.38 18.40 29.20
C VAL A 240 -15.39 16.88 29.35
N MET A 241 -15.38 16.16 28.22
CA MET A 241 -15.30 14.71 28.13
C MET A 241 -14.10 14.30 27.27
N SER A 242 -13.33 13.31 27.75
CA SER A 242 -12.28 12.69 26.95
C SER A 242 -12.88 11.66 25.99
N TYR A 243 -12.96 12.00 24.70
CA TYR A 243 -13.44 11.14 23.63
C TYR A 243 -12.35 10.14 23.22
N GLN A 244 -12.68 8.85 23.31
CA GLN A 244 -11.79 7.76 22.91
C GLN A 244 -11.98 7.45 21.43
N ASN A 245 -10.98 7.76 20.62
CA ASN A 245 -10.98 7.45 19.20
C ASN A 245 -10.75 5.96 18.96
N SER A 246 -11.28 5.48 17.84
CA SER A 246 -11.13 4.06 17.44
C SER A 246 -9.69 3.60 17.17
N ASP A 247 -8.73 4.53 17.01
CA ASP A 247 -7.31 4.22 16.85
C ASP A 247 -6.50 4.25 18.16
N GLY A 248 -7.19 4.38 19.30
CA GLY A 248 -6.60 4.41 20.63
C GLY A 248 -6.07 5.78 21.05
N THR A 249 -6.18 6.80 20.20
CA THR A 249 -5.94 8.20 20.61
C THR A 249 -7.13 8.75 21.40
N ALA A 250 -6.92 9.84 22.14
CA ALA A 250 -7.98 10.52 22.86
C ALA A 250 -7.94 12.03 22.57
N GLN A 251 -9.11 12.64 22.45
CA GLN A 251 -9.29 14.09 22.26
C GLN A 251 -10.38 14.59 23.21
N ASN A 252 -10.29 15.83 23.68
CA ASN A 252 -11.33 16.40 24.52
C ASN A 252 -12.46 16.98 23.67
N VAL A 253 -13.69 16.69 24.05
CA VAL A 253 -14.91 17.25 23.44
C VAL A 253 -15.85 17.71 24.54
N MET A 254 -16.77 18.61 24.22
CA MET A 254 -17.85 18.96 25.13
C MET A 254 -18.90 17.85 25.13
N ALA A 255 -19.28 17.39 26.32
CA ALA A 255 -20.38 16.47 26.53
C ALA A 255 -21.72 17.15 26.19
N ASN A 256 -22.66 16.36 25.68
CA ASN A 256 -24.05 16.76 25.44
C ASN A 256 -24.22 18.06 24.61
N PRO A 257 -23.53 18.21 23.46
CA PRO A 257 -23.83 19.34 22.58
C PRO A 257 -25.30 19.25 22.16
N LYS A 258 -26.01 20.37 22.17
CA LYS A 258 -27.41 20.38 21.76
C LYS A 258 -27.47 20.22 20.25
N ARG A 259 -28.29 19.29 19.77
CA ARG A 259 -28.48 19.01 18.34
C ARG A 259 -29.95 19.16 17.95
N THR A 260 -30.22 19.91 16.90
CA THR A 260 -31.57 20.25 16.48
C THR A 260 -31.68 20.22 14.96
N LEU A 261 -32.69 19.54 14.44
CA LEU A 261 -33.05 19.56 13.03
C LEU A 261 -34.03 20.70 12.75
N ILE A 262 -33.82 21.37 11.63
CA ILE A 262 -34.64 22.46 11.15
C ILE A 262 -34.99 22.15 9.70
N ALA A 263 -36.26 21.83 9.46
CA ALA A 263 -36.77 21.58 8.13
C ALA A 263 -36.84 22.88 7.32
N MET A 264 -36.96 22.76 5.99
CA MET A 264 -37.05 23.93 5.10
C MET A 264 -38.29 24.79 5.37
N ASP A 265 -39.37 24.21 5.90
CA ASP A 265 -40.59 24.92 6.30
C ASP A 265 -40.48 25.57 7.69
N GLY A 266 -39.34 25.40 8.37
CA GLY A 266 -39.08 25.93 9.70
C GLY A 266 -39.45 24.99 10.85
N LEU A 267 -39.93 23.77 10.59
CA LEU A 267 -40.24 22.80 11.65
C LEU A 267 -38.96 22.39 12.40
N VAL A 268 -38.99 22.52 13.72
CA VAL A 268 -37.86 22.24 14.62
C VAL A 268 -38.09 20.92 15.35
N THR A 269 -37.11 20.02 15.30
CA THR A 269 -37.16 18.74 16.03
C THR A 269 -35.79 18.40 16.65
N PRO A 270 -35.73 17.77 17.83
CA PRO A 270 -34.46 17.36 18.43
C PRO A 270 -33.82 16.20 17.66
N ASP A 271 -32.49 16.17 17.58
CA ASP A 271 -31.75 15.07 16.92
C ASP A 271 -30.82 14.32 17.89
N PRO A 272 -31.29 13.23 18.50
CA PRO A 272 -30.45 12.44 19.40
C PRO A 272 -29.33 11.69 18.67
N SER A 273 -29.49 11.41 17.36
CA SER A 273 -28.48 10.69 16.57
C SER A 273 -27.24 11.54 16.35
N GLY A 274 -27.42 12.77 15.84
CA GLY A 274 -26.33 13.63 15.42
C GLY A 274 -25.54 13.11 14.22
N GLU A 275 -25.89 11.96 13.62
CA GLU A 275 -25.21 11.46 12.43
C GLU A 275 -25.50 12.39 11.24
N ASN A 276 -24.43 12.75 10.54
CA ASN A 276 -24.44 13.62 9.39
C ASN A 276 -23.38 13.18 8.35
N ASN A 277 -23.29 13.90 7.23
CA ASN A 277 -22.32 13.65 6.16
C ASN A 277 -22.35 12.19 5.68
N ILE A 278 -23.55 11.61 5.55
CA ILE A 278 -23.72 10.22 5.13
C ILE A 278 -23.41 10.14 3.63
N ILE A 279 -22.25 9.62 3.29
CA ILE A 279 -21.72 9.55 1.92
C ILE A 279 -21.42 8.10 1.58
N TYR A 280 -21.85 7.68 0.39
CA TYR A 280 -21.57 6.34 -0.13
C TYR A 280 -20.42 6.35 -1.13
N SER A 281 -19.56 5.33 -1.07
CA SER A 281 -18.52 5.07 -2.08
C SER A 281 -18.41 3.57 -2.37
N ARG A 282 -18.01 3.23 -3.60
CA ARG A 282 -18.09 1.86 -4.15
C ARG A 282 -16.77 1.41 -4.80
N PRO A 283 -15.62 1.44 -4.09
CA PRO A 283 -14.32 1.11 -4.67
C PRO A 283 -14.20 -0.35 -5.13
N LEU A 284 -14.96 -1.27 -4.52
CA LEU A 284 -15.01 -2.70 -4.85
C LEU A 284 -16.42 -3.15 -5.28
N GLY A 285 -17.28 -2.20 -5.67
CA GLY A 285 -18.69 -2.46 -6.01
C GLY A 285 -19.65 -2.50 -4.80
N GLU A 286 -20.93 -2.72 -5.08
CA GLU A 286 -22.04 -2.58 -4.09
C GLU A 286 -21.95 -3.54 -2.90
N ARG A 287 -21.40 -4.75 -3.09
CA ARG A 287 -21.29 -5.74 -2.00
C ARG A 287 -20.44 -5.22 -0.83
N TYR A 288 -19.44 -4.41 -1.13
CA TYR A 288 -18.49 -3.85 -0.17
C TYR A 288 -18.64 -2.33 -0.07
N LEU A 289 -19.90 -1.87 -0.02
CA LEU A 289 -20.26 -0.47 0.11
C LEU A 289 -19.54 0.18 1.30
N VAL A 290 -18.89 1.31 1.02
CA VAL A 290 -18.30 2.19 2.03
C VAL A 290 -19.34 3.24 2.38
N THR A 291 -19.72 3.31 3.65
CA THR A 291 -20.56 4.38 4.20
C THR A 291 -19.70 5.28 5.08
N GLY A 292 -19.32 6.44 4.55
CA GLY A 292 -18.73 7.53 5.32
C GLY A 292 -19.83 8.28 6.07
N TYR A 293 -19.52 8.72 7.29
CA TYR A 293 -20.42 9.54 8.10
C TYR A 293 -19.62 10.35 9.11
N CYS A 294 -20.21 11.43 9.61
CA CYS A 294 -19.66 12.24 10.67
C CYS A 294 -20.70 12.47 11.76
N VAL A 295 -20.24 12.81 12.96
CA VAL A 295 -21.08 13.29 14.06
C VAL A 295 -20.50 14.63 14.50
N PRO A 296 -21.23 15.75 14.37
CA PRO A 296 -20.80 17.04 14.87
C PRO A 296 -20.50 17.02 16.37
N GLN A 297 -19.36 17.60 16.70
CA GLN A 297 -18.88 17.74 18.07
C GLN A 297 -18.44 19.18 18.29
N ILE A 298 -18.22 19.52 19.56
CA ILE A 298 -17.52 20.72 19.96
C ILE A 298 -16.22 20.23 20.59
N GLU A 299 -15.09 20.50 19.93
CA GLU A 299 -13.77 20.13 20.44
C GLU A 299 -13.35 21.12 21.52
N GLU A 300 -12.83 20.58 22.62
CA GLU A 300 -12.25 21.36 23.71
C GLU A 300 -10.73 21.39 23.53
N LEU A 301 -10.18 22.60 23.42
CA LEU A 301 -8.85 22.83 22.87
C LEU A 301 -7.75 22.94 23.94
N SER A 302 -7.98 22.66 25.22
CA SER A 302 -6.97 22.88 26.27
C SER A 302 -5.63 22.19 25.99
N VAL A 303 -5.69 20.98 25.42
CA VAL A 303 -4.49 20.25 24.98
C VAL A 303 -4.06 20.72 23.58
N ALA A 304 -4.98 20.68 22.61
CA ALA A 304 -4.69 20.94 21.20
C ALA A 304 -4.12 22.35 20.93
N LYS A 305 -4.52 23.37 21.70
CA LYS A 305 -4.03 24.74 21.53
C LYS A 305 -2.52 24.87 21.81
N THR A 306 -2.03 24.10 22.78
CA THR A 306 -0.62 24.08 23.17
C THR A 306 0.18 23.24 22.17
N ASP A 307 -0.32 22.05 21.84
CA ASP A 307 0.35 21.12 20.92
C ASP A 307 0.50 21.68 19.50
N ASN A 308 -0.43 22.54 19.07
CA ASN A 308 -0.44 23.15 17.74
C ASN A 308 -0.03 24.62 17.72
N ASN A 309 0.42 25.18 18.85
CA ASN A 309 0.83 26.60 18.97
C ASN A 309 -0.20 27.58 18.38
N LEU A 310 -1.47 27.42 18.74
CA LEU A 310 -2.54 28.25 18.18
C LEU A 310 -2.40 29.71 18.67
N PRO A 311 -2.41 30.71 17.76
CA PRO A 311 -2.25 32.11 18.13
C PRO A 311 -3.47 32.66 18.90
N GLY A 312 -4.67 32.14 18.59
CA GLY A 312 -5.91 32.51 19.25
C GLY A 312 -6.97 31.42 19.11
N TRP A 313 -8.02 31.52 19.93
CA TRP A 313 -9.15 30.59 19.96
C TRP A 313 -10.36 31.27 20.60
N SER A 314 -11.56 30.75 20.35
CA SER A 314 -12.75 31.13 21.10
C SER A 314 -12.82 30.37 22.42
N GLN A 315 -13.21 31.03 23.50
CA GLN A 315 -13.40 30.39 24.81
C GLN A 315 -14.65 30.94 25.50
N GLY A 316 -15.33 30.10 26.28
CA GLY A 316 -16.45 30.54 27.10
C GLY A 316 -16.04 31.65 28.07
N LYS A 317 -16.82 32.73 28.19
CA LYS A 317 -16.53 33.86 29.08
C LYS A 317 -16.48 33.44 30.55
N HIS A 318 -17.40 32.59 30.98
CA HIS A 318 -17.61 32.12 32.35
C HIS A 318 -16.86 30.82 32.63
N SER A 319 -17.00 29.80 31.77
CA SER A 319 -16.33 28.50 31.98
C SER A 319 -14.83 28.52 31.67
N LYS A 320 -14.38 29.48 30.85
CA LYS A 320 -13.02 29.55 30.28
C LYS A 320 -12.62 28.30 29.49
N HIS A 321 -13.56 27.48 29.05
CA HIS A 321 -13.29 26.36 28.16
C HIS A 321 -12.94 26.86 26.76
N PRO A 322 -11.72 26.59 26.23
CA PRO A 322 -11.39 26.90 24.85
C PRO A 322 -12.08 25.91 23.92
N VAL A 323 -12.86 26.40 22.96
CA VAL A 323 -13.76 25.56 22.14
C VAL A 323 -13.67 25.91 20.66
N THR A 324 -13.90 24.90 19.83
CA THR A 324 -14.18 25.06 18.38
C THR A 324 -15.17 24.01 17.93
N THR A 325 -15.81 24.22 16.79
CA THR A 325 -16.66 23.20 16.17
C THR A 325 -15.80 22.14 15.51
N ALA A 326 -16.19 20.87 15.58
CA ALA A 326 -15.42 19.75 15.07
C ALA A 326 -16.34 18.60 14.63
N TRP A 327 -15.76 17.53 14.08
CA TRP A 327 -16.51 16.35 13.67
C TRP A 327 -15.82 15.07 14.07
N ALA A 328 -16.57 14.14 14.67
CA ALA A 328 -16.17 12.74 14.70
C ALA A 328 -16.54 12.10 13.36
N CYS A 329 -15.57 12.00 12.44
CA CYS A 329 -15.76 11.45 11.10
C CYS A 329 -15.18 10.04 10.99
N GLY A 330 -15.83 9.22 10.16
CA GLY A 330 -15.51 7.81 10.08
C GLY A 330 -16.17 7.11 8.91
N HIS A 331 -15.99 5.80 8.85
CA HIS A 331 -16.59 4.95 7.85
C HIS A 331 -16.94 3.57 8.38
N ARG A 332 -17.88 2.91 7.70
CA ARG A 332 -18.22 1.50 7.88
C ARG A 332 -18.24 0.80 6.52
N VAL A 333 -17.67 -0.39 6.45
CA VAL A 333 -17.63 -1.22 5.22
C VAL A 333 -18.62 -2.37 5.32
N SER A 334 -19.52 -2.50 4.35
CA SER A 334 -20.45 -3.63 4.26
C SER A 334 -19.71 -4.94 3.95
N ASN A 335 -20.15 -6.06 4.55
CA ASN A 335 -19.60 -7.41 4.32
C ASN A 335 -18.07 -7.53 4.51
N TRP A 336 -17.45 -6.67 5.31
CA TRP A 336 -15.99 -6.60 5.48
C TRP A 336 -15.34 -7.90 5.98
N LYS A 337 -16.09 -8.74 6.70
CA LYS A 337 -15.62 -10.04 7.19
C LYS A 337 -15.19 -10.97 6.06
N GLU A 338 -15.84 -10.88 4.90
CA GLU A 338 -15.47 -11.66 3.71
C GLU A 338 -14.12 -11.21 3.14
N LEU A 339 -13.87 -9.91 3.10
CA LEU A 339 -12.59 -9.34 2.64
C LEU A 339 -11.46 -9.75 3.56
N VAL A 340 -11.67 -9.71 4.88
CA VAL A 340 -10.68 -10.19 5.87
C VAL A 340 -10.41 -11.69 5.70
N ALA A 341 -11.45 -12.51 5.53
CA ALA A 341 -11.29 -13.94 5.28
C ALA A 341 -10.50 -14.21 4.00
N LEU A 342 -10.83 -13.52 2.91
CA LEU A 342 -10.11 -13.61 1.64
C LEU A 342 -8.63 -13.24 1.80
N GLN A 343 -8.34 -12.13 2.47
CA GLN A 343 -6.96 -11.69 2.72
C GLN A 343 -6.18 -12.66 3.61
N MET A 344 -6.79 -13.24 4.63
CA MET A 344 -6.15 -14.27 5.46
C MET A 344 -5.80 -15.50 4.62
N ILE A 345 -6.74 -16.01 3.82
CA ILE A 345 -6.53 -17.16 2.95
C ILE A 345 -5.41 -16.85 1.93
N CYS A 346 -5.47 -15.70 1.27
CA CYS A 346 -4.47 -15.30 0.28
C CYS A 346 -3.09 -15.03 0.90
N SER A 347 -3.02 -14.49 2.12
CA SER A 347 -1.76 -14.30 2.86
C SER A 347 -1.12 -15.65 3.22
N LEU A 348 -1.90 -16.60 3.75
CA LEU A 348 -1.44 -17.96 4.03
C LEU A 348 -1.03 -18.70 2.74
N ALA A 349 -1.82 -18.55 1.68
CA ALA A 349 -1.48 -19.12 0.37
C ALA A 349 -0.18 -18.52 -0.17
N THR A 350 0.02 -17.19 -0.04
CA THR A 350 1.26 -16.53 -0.46
C THR A 350 2.45 -17.07 0.32
N MET A 351 2.34 -17.23 1.64
CA MET A 351 3.38 -17.85 2.47
C MET A 351 3.69 -19.28 2.02
N ALA A 352 2.66 -20.11 1.81
CA ALA A 352 2.83 -21.50 1.39
C ALA A 352 3.47 -21.62 0.00
N LEU A 353 3.00 -20.82 -0.96
CA LEU A 353 3.51 -20.80 -2.33
C LEU A 353 4.92 -20.22 -2.41
N PHE A 354 5.30 -19.33 -1.48
CA PHE A 354 6.64 -18.76 -1.43
C PHE A 354 7.65 -19.57 -0.61
N ALA A 355 7.18 -20.56 0.16
CA ALA A 355 8.01 -21.28 1.12
C ALA A 355 9.18 -22.05 0.46
N GLY A 356 8.99 -22.58 -0.76
CA GLY A 356 10.07 -23.22 -1.52
C GLY A 356 11.20 -22.27 -1.89
N ASP A 357 10.86 -21.05 -2.33
CA ASP A 357 11.84 -20.00 -2.66
C ASP A 357 12.61 -19.51 -1.41
N ILE A 358 11.92 -19.38 -0.26
CA ILE A 358 12.55 -19.08 1.03
C ILE A 358 13.53 -20.19 1.41
N TYR A 359 13.10 -21.45 1.32
CA TYR A 359 13.93 -22.59 1.69
C TYR A 359 15.24 -22.65 0.89
N ILE A 360 15.17 -22.50 -0.44
CA ILE A 360 16.39 -22.45 -1.28
C ILE A 360 17.25 -21.23 -0.94
N THR A 361 16.65 -20.08 -0.64
CA THR A 361 17.40 -18.88 -0.24
C THR A 361 18.15 -19.06 1.09
N VAL A 362 17.53 -19.72 2.07
CA VAL A 362 18.14 -20.02 3.38
C VAL A 362 19.26 -21.06 3.26
N GLU A 363 19.03 -22.17 2.54
CA GLU A 363 20.09 -23.13 2.20
C GLU A 363 21.21 -22.45 1.40
N GLY A 364 20.82 -21.45 0.60
CA GLY A 364 21.69 -20.55 -0.11
C GLY A 364 22.69 -19.86 0.82
N PHE A 365 22.16 -19.12 1.78
CA PHE A 365 22.92 -18.39 2.79
C PHE A 365 23.81 -19.32 3.64
N ARG A 366 23.26 -20.47 4.07
CA ARG A 366 24.02 -21.49 4.81
C ARG A 366 25.21 -22.02 4.01
N GLY A 367 25.02 -22.26 2.72
CA GLY A 367 26.08 -22.68 1.81
C GLY A 367 27.21 -21.65 1.68
N VAL A 368 26.86 -20.36 1.54
CA VAL A 368 27.84 -19.26 1.46
C VAL A 368 28.68 -19.18 2.74
N LEU A 369 28.04 -19.23 3.91
CA LEU A 369 28.72 -19.18 5.20
C LEU A 369 29.67 -20.37 5.42
N GLN A 370 29.31 -21.54 4.88
CA GLN A 370 30.13 -22.75 4.97
C GLN A 370 31.17 -22.89 3.85
N GLY A 371 31.30 -21.90 2.96
CA GLY A 371 32.21 -21.96 1.81
C GLY A 371 31.86 -23.05 0.79
N LYS A 372 30.62 -23.54 0.79
CA LYS A 372 30.13 -24.58 -0.13
C LYS A 372 29.56 -23.94 -1.39
N PRO A 373 29.52 -24.64 -2.55
CA PRO A 373 28.83 -24.16 -3.74
C PRO A 373 27.36 -23.85 -3.42
N VAL A 374 26.72 -22.91 -4.11
CA VAL A 374 25.36 -22.46 -3.75
C VAL A 374 24.47 -22.34 -4.99
N LEU A 375 23.22 -22.78 -4.86
CA LEU A 375 22.17 -22.50 -5.84
C LEU A 375 21.52 -21.15 -5.50
N THR A 376 21.82 -20.11 -6.28
CA THR A 376 21.20 -18.78 -6.15
C THR A 376 20.57 -18.36 -7.47
N TYR A 377 19.37 -17.81 -7.43
CA TYR A 377 18.69 -17.24 -8.58
C TYR A 377 17.85 -16.03 -8.18
N ALA A 378 17.60 -15.09 -9.09
CA ALA A 378 16.81 -13.89 -8.83
C ALA A 378 15.31 -14.24 -8.79
N VAL A 379 14.73 -14.31 -7.58
CA VAL A 379 13.33 -14.73 -7.36
C VAL A 379 12.33 -13.84 -8.12
N LEU A 380 12.50 -12.51 -8.08
CA LEU A 380 11.58 -11.58 -8.75
C LEU A 380 11.58 -11.72 -10.27
N ALA A 381 12.73 -12.06 -10.88
CA ALA A 381 12.84 -12.33 -12.31
C ALA A 381 12.09 -13.62 -12.72
N GLY A 382 11.81 -14.51 -11.77
CA GLY A 382 11.04 -15.73 -11.97
C GLY A 382 9.55 -15.59 -11.64
N LEU A 383 9.04 -14.39 -11.33
CA LEU A 383 7.63 -14.19 -10.97
C LEU A 383 6.67 -14.52 -12.11
N GLU A 384 7.07 -14.30 -13.37
CA GLU A 384 6.25 -14.65 -14.54
C GLU A 384 5.93 -16.16 -14.62
N ARG A 385 6.76 -17.02 -13.99
CA ARG A 385 6.55 -18.47 -13.89
C ARG A 385 5.83 -18.86 -12.59
N ARG A 386 5.76 -17.97 -11.61
CA ARG A 386 5.10 -18.16 -10.32
C ARG A 386 3.67 -17.58 -10.31
N LYS A 387 2.86 -17.97 -11.29
CA LYS A 387 1.51 -17.39 -11.51
C LYS A 387 0.58 -17.53 -10.31
N MET A 388 0.56 -18.69 -9.65
CA MET A 388 -0.27 -18.90 -8.45
C MET A 388 0.13 -17.97 -7.30
N LEU A 389 1.43 -17.82 -7.04
CA LEU A 389 1.95 -16.87 -6.06
C LEU A 389 1.53 -15.45 -6.41
N LEU A 390 1.68 -15.07 -7.68
CA LEU A 390 1.36 -13.74 -8.16
C LEU A 390 -0.14 -13.42 -8.07
N VAL A 391 -1.02 -14.38 -8.39
CA VAL A 391 -2.46 -14.26 -8.16
C VAL A 391 -2.76 -14.07 -6.67
N ALA A 392 -2.18 -14.89 -5.80
CA ALA A 392 -2.39 -14.78 -4.36
C ALA A 392 -1.97 -13.40 -3.82
N VAL A 393 -0.82 -12.88 -4.26
CA VAL A 393 -0.33 -11.54 -3.88
C VAL A 393 -1.26 -10.44 -4.40
N VAL A 394 -1.66 -10.47 -5.68
CA VAL A 394 -2.55 -9.46 -6.27
C VAL A 394 -3.90 -9.44 -5.56
N VAL A 395 -4.51 -10.60 -5.34
CA VAL A 395 -5.79 -10.69 -4.61
C VAL A 395 -5.64 -10.19 -3.17
N ASN A 396 -4.52 -10.49 -2.50
CA ASN A 396 -4.25 -9.98 -1.16
C ASN A 396 -4.11 -8.45 -1.12
N CYS A 397 -3.58 -7.84 -2.19
CA CYS A 397 -3.42 -6.39 -2.31
C CYS A 397 -4.69 -5.68 -2.79
N MET A 398 -5.68 -6.39 -3.36
CA MET A 398 -6.91 -5.81 -3.93
C MET A 398 -7.66 -4.89 -2.97
N PRO A 399 -7.80 -5.19 -1.66
CA PRO A 399 -8.45 -4.27 -0.73
C PRO A 399 -7.70 -2.94 -0.52
N GLY A 400 -6.46 -2.81 -1.01
CA GLY A 400 -5.76 -1.53 -1.10
C GLY A 400 -6.55 -0.46 -1.85
N LEU A 401 -7.37 -0.83 -2.84
CA LEU A 401 -8.28 0.10 -3.53
C LEU A 401 -9.32 0.69 -2.56
N LEU A 402 -9.88 -0.15 -1.69
CA LEU A 402 -10.82 0.27 -0.66
C LEU A 402 -10.13 1.09 0.42
N TYR A 403 -8.98 0.63 0.92
CA TYR A 403 -8.24 1.33 1.98
C TYR A 403 -7.84 2.75 1.56
N MET A 404 -7.43 2.93 0.30
CA MET A 404 -7.16 4.24 -0.23
C MET A 404 -8.42 5.13 -0.17
N ASP A 405 -9.56 4.57 -0.60
CA ASP A 405 -10.82 5.29 -0.67
C ASP A 405 -11.37 5.73 0.69
N VAL A 406 -11.22 4.91 1.73
CA VAL A 406 -11.63 5.29 3.09
C VAL A 406 -10.59 6.16 3.80
N SER A 407 -9.30 6.01 3.48
CA SER A 407 -8.24 6.78 4.13
C SER A 407 -8.32 8.29 3.84
N ARG A 408 -8.91 8.69 2.69
CA ARG A 408 -9.13 10.10 2.35
C ARG A 408 -9.97 10.87 3.35
N ILE A 409 -10.80 10.21 4.16
CA ILE A 409 -11.68 10.85 5.16
C ILE A 409 -10.87 11.49 6.29
N TYR A 410 -9.64 11.02 6.52
CA TYR A 410 -8.89 11.28 7.75
C TYR A 410 -7.89 12.43 7.66
N PHE A 411 -8.01 13.34 6.70
CA PHE A 411 -7.04 14.42 6.45
C PHE A 411 -6.68 15.23 7.70
N PHE A 412 -7.69 15.73 8.42
CA PHE A 412 -7.51 16.54 9.64
C PHE A 412 -7.38 15.70 10.92
N THR A 413 -6.83 14.49 10.84
CA THR A 413 -6.59 13.64 12.01
C THR A 413 -5.10 13.35 12.19
N THR A 414 -4.67 13.14 13.43
CA THR A 414 -3.26 12.95 13.81
C THR A 414 -2.55 11.84 13.03
N ASN A 415 -3.22 10.71 12.79
CA ASN A 415 -2.64 9.56 12.09
C ASN A 415 -3.08 9.45 10.61
N GLY A 416 -3.94 10.35 10.13
CA GLY A 416 -4.58 10.25 8.82
C GLY A 416 -3.60 10.15 7.66
N TYR A 417 -2.61 11.06 7.62
CA TYR A 417 -1.59 11.06 6.57
C TYR A 417 -0.74 9.78 6.54
N ARG A 418 -0.44 9.20 7.72
CA ARG A 418 0.30 7.93 7.80
C ARG A 418 -0.51 6.79 7.22
N ILE A 419 -1.81 6.74 7.50
CA ILE A 419 -2.74 5.73 7.00
C ILE A 419 -2.91 5.87 5.49
N TRP A 420 -3.08 7.11 4.99
CA TRP A 420 -3.12 7.43 3.57
C TRP A 420 -1.90 6.87 2.82
N CYS A 421 -0.71 7.08 3.37
CA CYS A 421 0.52 6.57 2.77
C CYS A 421 0.65 5.04 2.82
N LEU A 422 0.24 4.40 3.92
CA LEU A 422 0.21 2.94 4.00
C LEU A 422 -0.81 2.34 3.02
N ALA A 423 -1.98 2.96 2.87
CA ALA A 423 -2.97 2.58 1.88
C ALA A 423 -2.43 2.73 0.45
N SER A 424 -1.69 3.81 0.18
CA SER A 424 -0.99 4.05 -1.09
C SER A 424 -0.01 2.93 -1.42
N VAL A 425 0.76 2.42 -0.45
CA VAL A 425 1.67 1.29 -0.65
C VAL A 425 0.92 0.01 -1.07
N MET A 426 -0.22 -0.29 -0.44
CA MET A 426 -1.03 -1.45 -0.81
C MET A 426 -1.62 -1.30 -2.22
N MET A 427 -2.16 -0.13 -2.54
CA MET A 427 -2.67 0.19 -3.87
C MET A 427 -1.57 0.08 -4.92
N ALA A 428 -0.40 0.68 -4.68
CA ALA A 428 0.74 0.62 -5.59
C ALA A 428 1.23 -0.82 -5.81
N SER A 429 1.23 -1.64 -4.75
CA SER A 429 1.56 -3.07 -4.84
C SER A 429 0.53 -3.82 -5.69
N PHE A 430 -0.76 -3.55 -5.51
CA PHE A 430 -1.82 -4.16 -6.33
C PHE A 430 -1.59 -3.92 -7.83
N PHE A 431 -1.34 -2.67 -8.23
CA PHE A 431 -1.11 -2.36 -9.64
C PHE A 431 0.24 -2.89 -10.16
N ALA A 432 1.32 -2.76 -9.39
CA ALA A 432 2.64 -3.24 -9.82
C ALA A 432 2.68 -4.76 -10.04
N PHE A 433 2.18 -5.55 -9.07
CA PHE A 433 2.07 -7.00 -9.25
C PHE A 433 0.99 -7.37 -10.29
N GLY A 434 -0.07 -6.58 -10.40
CA GLY A 434 -1.12 -6.75 -11.41
C GLY A 434 -0.59 -6.64 -12.84
N VAL A 435 0.29 -5.67 -13.12
CA VAL A 435 0.95 -5.54 -14.43
C VAL A 435 1.78 -6.78 -14.77
N VAL A 436 2.60 -7.27 -13.82
CA VAL A 436 3.38 -8.50 -14.04
C VAL A 436 2.45 -9.70 -14.28
N LEU A 437 1.32 -9.77 -13.58
CA LEU A 437 0.34 -10.85 -13.74
C LEU A 437 -0.26 -10.84 -15.14
N VAL A 438 -0.75 -9.68 -15.58
CA VAL A 438 -1.31 -9.49 -16.93
C VAL A 438 -0.27 -9.84 -17.99
N LEU A 439 0.96 -9.33 -17.88
CA LEU A 439 2.04 -9.66 -18.82
C LEU A 439 2.33 -11.17 -18.87
N SER A 440 2.35 -11.86 -17.72
CA SER A 440 2.60 -13.30 -17.65
C SER A 440 1.52 -14.17 -18.31
N PHE A 441 0.27 -13.68 -18.33
CA PHE A 441 -0.84 -14.35 -19.02
C PHE A 441 -0.85 -14.00 -20.50
N LEU A 442 -0.61 -12.75 -20.86
CA LEU A 442 -0.50 -12.32 -22.26
C LEU A 442 0.61 -13.09 -22.98
N ASP A 443 1.81 -13.21 -22.38
CA ASP A 443 2.91 -14.00 -22.97
C ASP A 443 2.56 -15.48 -23.14
N ALA A 444 1.80 -16.06 -22.21
CA ALA A 444 1.35 -17.44 -22.32
C ALA A 444 0.23 -17.66 -23.35
N ALA A 445 -0.57 -16.63 -23.64
CA ALA A 445 -1.65 -16.69 -24.61
C ALA A 445 -1.15 -16.51 -26.06
N VAL A 446 -0.04 -15.80 -26.26
CA VAL A 446 0.58 -15.63 -27.58
C VAL A 446 1.14 -16.97 -28.06
N THR A 447 0.64 -17.48 -29.18
CA THR A 447 1.07 -18.75 -29.77
C THR A 447 2.25 -18.61 -30.75
N CYS A 448 2.57 -17.38 -31.17
CA CYS A 448 3.67 -17.10 -32.07
C CYS A 448 5.00 -17.17 -31.31
N ARG A 449 5.82 -18.17 -31.63
CA ARG A 449 7.16 -18.32 -31.06
C ARG A 449 8.15 -17.44 -31.80
N LEU A 450 8.56 -16.34 -31.19
CA LEU A 450 9.61 -15.49 -31.72
C LEU A 450 10.98 -16.03 -31.35
N GLU A 451 11.96 -15.78 -32.22
CA GLU A 451 13.37 -16.09 -31.95
C GLU A 451 14.04 -15.06 -31.03
N TYR A 452 13.47 -13.84 -31.00
CA TYR A 452 13.91 -12.70 -30.22
C TYR A 452 12.77 -12.18 -29.36
N VAL A 453 13.05 -11.95 -28.08
CA VAL A 453 12.07 -11.46 -27.10
C VAL A 453 12.55 -10.18 -26.43
N VAL A 454 11.61 -9.32 -26.03
CA VAL A 454 11.89 -8.10 -25.28
C VAL A 454 12.18 -8.47 -23.82
N GLY A 455 13.35 -8.08 -23.33
CA GLY A 455 13.72 -8.22 -21.92
C GLY A 455 13.22 -7.04 -21.09
N TYR A 456 12.77 -7.28 -19.86
CA TYR A 456 12.55 -6.23 -18.86
C TYR A 456 13.04 -6.66 -17.48
N SER A 457 13.41 -5.69 -16.64
CA SER A 457 13.80 -5.98 -15.24
C SER A 457 12.59 -5.98 -14.33
N ALA A 458 12.09 -7.15 -13.94
CA ALA A 458 11.02 -7.27 -12.94
C ALA A 458 11.36 -6.60 -11.58
N PRO A 459 12.58 -6.75 -11.01
CA PRO A 459 12.95 -6.05 -9.78
C PRO A 459 12.88 -4.52 -9.92
N LEU A 460 13.47 -3.96 -10.98
CA LEU A 460 13.48 -2.52 -11.21
C LEU A 460 12.06 -1.99 -11.42
N PHE A 461 11.24 -2.71 -12.20
CA PHE A 461 9.85 -2.37 -12.39
C PHE A 461 9.07 -2.37 -11.08
N LEU A 462 9.10 -3.48 -10.31
CA LEU A 462 8.30 -3.60 -9.10
C LEU A 462 8.72 -2.58 -8.02
N HIS A 463 10.02 -2.42 -7.78
CA HIS A 463 10.49 -1.41 -6.82
C HIS A 463 10.20 0.02 -7.29
N GLY A 464 10.52 0.32 -8.56
CA GLY A 464 10.28 1.64 -9.14
C GLY A 464 8.80 2.00 -9.11
N ALA A 465 7.93 1.10 -9.58
CA ALA A 465 6.50 1.30 -9.62
C ALA A 465 5.89 1.51 -8.24
N ILE A 466 6.23 0.66 -7.27
CA ILE A 466 5.67 0.76 -5.91
C ILE A 466 6.11 2.06 -5.26
N VAL A 467 7.41 2.39 -5.31
CA VAL A 467 7.94 3.62 -4.70
C VAL A 467 7.36 4.85 -5.40
N ALA A 468 7.46 4.93 -6.74
CA ALA A 468 7.06 6.11 -7.48
C ALA A 468 5.54 6.38 -7.40
N THR A 469 4.70 5.34 -7.46
CA THR A 469 3.24 5.49 -7.28
C THR A 469 2.90 5.90 -5.85
N THR A 470 3.58 5.32 -4.86
CA THR A 470 3.39 5.70 -3.45
C THR A 470 3.78 7.16 -3.24
N THR A 471 4.93 7.60 -3.75
CA THR A 471 5.39 8.99 -3.59
C THR A 471 4.51 9.98 -4.32
N ALA A 472 3.97 9.63 -5.49
CA ALA A 472 3.03 10.48 -6.22
C ALA A 472 1.69 10.64 -5.48
N SER A 473 1.26 9.58 -4.78
CA SER A 473 0.00 9.59 -4.02
C SER A 473 0.17 10.23 -2.63
N CYS A 474 1.34 10.07 -2.00
CA CYS A 474 1.69 10.58 -0.66
C CYS A 474 2.04 12.08 -0.64
N ILE A 475 1.46 12.89 -1.51
CA ILE A 475 1.68 14.34 -1.48
C ILE A 475 0.57 14.97 -0.63
N PRO A 476 0.85 15.82 0.37
CA PRO A 476 -0.17 16.45 1.20
C PRO A 476 -1.28 17.15 0.39
N ALA A 477 -0.91 17.86 -0.67
CA ALA A 477 -1.88 18.52 -1.57
C ALA A 477 -2.79 17.53 -2.31
N VAL A 478 -2.28 16.34 -2.68
CA VAL A 478 -3.10 15.29 -3.31
C VAL A 478 -4.07 14.70 -2.29
N PHE A 479 -3.60 14.48 -1.05
CA PHE A 479 -4.43 14.00 0.06
C PHE A 479 -5.53 15.00 0.44
N GLU A 480 -5.23 16.30 0.45
CA GLU A 480 -6.19 17.38 0.67
C GLU A 480 -7.22 17.44 -0.46
N PHE A 481 -6.77 17.37 -1.70
CA PHE A 481 -7.64 17.37 -2.88
C PHE A 481 -8.66 16.24 -2.84
N VAL A 482 -8.23 15.00 -2.60
CA VAL A 482 -9.15 13.85 -2.55
C VAL A 482 -10.02 13.82 -1.30
N TYR A 483 -9.57 14.39 -0.18
CA TYR A 483 -10.41 14.67 0.99
C TYR A 483 -11.54 15.66 0.63
N ASN A 484 -11.21 16.77 -0.03
CA ASN A 484 -12.22 17.74 -0.46
C ASN A 484 -13.22 17.11 -1.45
N LYS A 485 -12.75 16.23 -2.35
CA LYS A 485 -13.62 15.52 -3.30
C LYS A 485 -14.60 14.52 -2.68
N ILE A 486 -14.36 13.99 -1.47
CA ILE A 486 -15.38 13.12 -0.83
C ILE A 486 -16.57 13.95 -0.31
N TYR A 487 -16.32 15.15 0.21
CA TYR A 487 -17.36 16.05 0.72
C TYR A 487 -17.99 16.94 -0.36
N ALA A 488 -17.34 17.08 -1.53
CA ALA A 488 -17.94 17.70 -2.71
C ALA A 488 -18.93 16.78 -3.48
N ALA A 489 -19.46 15.75 -2.82
CA ALA A 489 -20.44 14.84 -3.41
C ALA A 489 -21.77 15.56 -3.71
N LYS A 490 -22.59 14.97 -4.59
CA LYS A 490 -23.86 15.57 -5.02
C LYS A 490 -24.80 15.79 -3.83
N PRO A 491 -25.14 17.06 -3.51
CA PRO A 491 -25.93 17.37 -2.33
C PRO A 491 -27.43 17.12 -2.54
N ALA A 492 -28.15 16.83 -1.47
CA ALA A 492 -29.62 16.84 -1.45
C ALA A 492 -30.16 18.22 -1.04
N LEU A 493 -29.52 18.85 -0.06
CA LEU A 493 -29.77 20.20 0.43
C LEU A 493 -28.44 20.95 0.60
N THR A 494 -28.41 22.17 0.09
CA THR A 494 -27.22 23.03 0.07
C THR A 494 -27.37 24.19 1.06
N VAL A 495 -26.26 24.87 1.34
CA VAL A 495 -26.24 26.20 1.96
C VAL A 495 -25.71 27.21 0.95
N GLU A 496 -26.24 28.42 0.95
CA GLU A 496 -25.69 29.50 0.12
C GLU A 496 -24.57 30.22 0.88
N LEU A 497 -23.36 30.19 0.32
CA LEU A 497 -22.19 30.90 0.81
C LEU A 497 -21.56 31.69 -0.32
N PHE A 498 -21.29 32.97 -0.09
CA PHE A 498 -20.63 33.86 -1.05
C PHE A 498 -21.38 33.93 -2.41
N GLY A 499 -22.70 33.81 -2.37
CA GLY A 499 -23.57 33.83 -3.55
C GLY A 499 -23.59 32.53 -4.37
N GLN A 500 -23.06 31.43 -3.83
CA GLN A 500 -23.09 30.11 -4.47
C GLN A 500 -23.61 29.04 -3.51
N ALA A 501 -24.25 28.00 -4.06
CA ALA A 501 -24.79 26.89 -3.30
C ALA A 501 -23.74 25.77 -3.12
N TRP A 502 -23.45 25.42 -1.87
CA TRP A 502 -22.44 24.41 -1.51
C TRP A 502 -23.03 23.18 -0.83
N PRO A 503 -22.46 21.98 -1.07
CA PRO A 503 -22.72 20.81 -0.24
C PRO A 503 -22.34 21.05 1.23
N CYS A 504 -23.20 20.61 2.15
CA CYS A 504 -23.12 20.93 3.58
C CYS A 504 -23.47 19.74 4.49
N GLY A 505 -23.44 18.51 3.97
CA GLY A 505 -23.63 17.28 4.75
C GLY A 505 -24.81 16.39 4.39
N SER A 506 -25.80 16.91 3.66
CA SER A 506 -26.85 16.08 3.05
C SER A 506 -26.46 15.66 1.63
N TYR A 507 -26.33 14.36 1.39
CA TYR A 507 -25.87 13.84 0.10
C TYR A 507 -26.84 12.82 -0.47
N THR A 508 -26.98 12.82 -1.80
CA THR A 508 -27.79 11.82 -2.49
C THR A 508 -27.18 10.41 -2.37
N VAL A 509 -28.02 9.38 -2.57
CA VAL A 509 -27.59 7.97 -2.52
C VAL A 509 -26.57 7.58 -3.61
N GLU A 510 -26.43 8.42 -4.65
CA GLU A 510 -25.38 8.28 -5.67
C GLU A 510 -23.99 8.30 -5.01
N GLY A 511 -23.80 9.15 -4.00
CA GLY A 511 -22.55 9.25 -3.25
C GLY A 511 -21.42 9.93 -4.02
N THR A 512 -20.17 9.57 -3.69
CA THR A 512 -18.95 10.06 -4.37
C THR A 512 -18.37 8.98 -5.29
N PRO A 513 -17.70 9.37 -6.39
CA PRO A 513 -16.78 8.50 -7.09
C PRO A 513 -15.70 7.93 -6.16
N ALA A 514 -15.23 6.72 -6.46
CA ALA A 514 -14.12 6.09 -5.78
C ALA A 514 -12.82 6.88 -6.02
N VAL A 515 -11.94 6.95 -5.03
CA VAL A 515 -10.73 7.76 -5.06
C VAL A 515 -9.80 7.45 -6.24
N MET A 516 -9.84 6.22 -6.75
CA MET A 516 -9.06 5.78 -7.93
C MET A 516 -9.37 6.63 -9.17
N THR A 517 -10.59 7.16 -9.29
CA THR A 517 -10.97 8.04 -10.42
C THR A 517 -10.20 9.35 -10.43
N TYR A 518 -9.82 9.83 -9.24
CA TYR A 518 -9.06 11.06 -9.06
C TYR A 518 -7.55 10.83 -9.10
N LEU A 519 -7.09 9.61 -8.78
CA LEU A 519 -5.67 9.25 -8.72
C LEU A 519 -5.15 8.53 -9.97
N ILE A 520 -5.93 8.50 -11.05
CA ILE A 520 -5.59 7.70 -12.23
C ILE A 520 -4.23 8.08 -12.82
N TRP A 521 -3.87 9.36 -12.78
CA TRP A 521 -2.63 9.87 -13.35
C TRP A 521 -1.44 9.66 -12.41
N GLU A 522 -1.67 9.76 -11.11
CA GLU A 522 -0.74 9.48 -10.02
C GLU A 522 -0.37 7.99 -9.97
N ILE A 523 -1.22 7.13 -10.56
CA ILE A 523 -1.00 5.70 -10.71
C ILE A 523 -0.38 5.38 -12.08
N LEU A 524 -0.97 5.84 -13.18
CA LEU A 524 -0.56 5.44 -14.52
C LEU A 524 0.81 6.00 -14.92
N HIS A 525 1.12 7.27 -14.66
CA HIS A 525 2.40 7.84 -15.08
C HIS A 525 3.59 7.13 -14.41
N PRO A 526 3.60 6.93 -13.08
CA PRO A 526 4.71 6.22 -12.43
C PRO A 526 4.82 4.75 -12.86
N LEU A 527 3.69 4.06 -13.08
CA LEU A 527 3.69 2.68 -13.57
C LEU A 527 4.32 2.57 -14.95
N ILE A 528 3.87 3.40 -15.90
CA ILE A 528 4.37 3.39 -17.28
C ILE A 528 5.84 3.80 -17.30
N ALA A 529 6.21 4.88 -16.61
CA ALA A 529 7.60 5.35 -16.55
C ALA A 529 8.53 4.28 -15.96
N SER A 530 8.12 3.61 -14.87
CA SER A 530 8.89 2.54 -14.25
C SER A 530 9.02 1.32 -15.17
N PHE A 531 7.97 0.98 -15.91
CA PHE A 531 8.00 -0.13 -16.86
C PHE A 531 8.92 0.17 -18.06
N VAL A 532 8.79 1.36 -18.65
CA VAL A 532 9.66 1.82 -19.74
C VAL A 532 11.11 1.85 -19.27
N ALA A 533 11.40 2.39 -18.08
CA ALA A 533 12.73 2.37 -17.50
C ALA A 533 13.25 0.93 -17.32
N ALA A 534 12.41 0.00 -16.85
CA ALA A 534 12.78 -1.39 -16.68
C ALA A 534 13.10 -2.11 -18.01
N VAL A 535 12.42 -1.77 -19.10
CA VAL A 535 12.70 -2.28 -20.46
C VAL A 535 13.97 -1.64 -21.02
N VAL A 536 14.09 -0.30 -20.95
CA VAL A 536 15.24 0.44 -21.51
C VAL A 536 16.53 0.03 -20.81
N VAL A 537 16.53 -0.04 -19.48
CA VAL A 537 17.71 -0.49 -18.72
C VAL A 537 18.08 -1.92 -19.09
N ALA A 538 17.10 -2.83 -19.17
CA ALA A 538 17.35 -4.22 -19.59
C ALA A 538 17.96 -4.28 -21.00
N ALA A 539 17.41 -3.53 -21.96
CA ALA A 539 17.88 -3.51 -23.35
C ALA A 539 19.28 -2.89 -23.49
N LEU A 540 19.59 -1.82 -22.74
CA LEU A 540 20.92 -1.20 -22.73
C LEU A 540 21.98 -2.10 -22.10
N LEU A 541 21.64 -2.76 -20.99
CA LEU A 541 22.51 -3.75 -20.36
C LEU A 541 22.76 -4.94 -21.28
N HIS A 542 21.71 -5.40 -21.98
CA HIS A 542 21.84 -6.46 -22.97
C HIS A 542 22.74 -6.04 -24.13
N LYS A 543 22.59 -4.82 -24.65
CA LYS A 543 23.46 -4.27 -25.71
C LYS A 543 24.92 -4.22 -25.27
N TYR A 544 25.17 -3.78 -24.04
CA TYR A 544 26.53 -3.66 -23.52
C TYR A 544 27.25 -5.01 -23.43
N HIS A 545 26.54 -6.09 -23.09
CA HIS A 545 27.14 -7.41 -22.91
C HIS A 545 27.07 -8.33 -24.14
N HIS A 546 26.02 -8.21 -24.95
CA HIS A 546 25.69 -9.17 -26.01
C HIS A 546 25.58 -8.53 -27.39
N HIS A 547 25.83 -7.21 -27.51
CA HIS A 547 25.74 -6.44 -28.76
C HIS A 547 24.38 -6.51 -29.47
N SER A 548 23.33 -6.93 -28.75
CA SER A 548 21.93 -6.97 -29.22
C SER A 548 21.03 -6.22 -28.23
N TYR A 549 19.91 -5.68 -28.69
CA TYR A 549 18.88 -5.10 -27.80
C TYR A 549 17.82 -6.12 -27.36
N LEU A 550 17.68 -7.23 -28.09
CA LEU A 550 16.69 -8.26 -27.85
C LEU A 550 17.36 -9.58 -27.45
N THR A 551 16.71 -10.31 -26.55
CA THR A 551 17.19 -11.59 -26.04
C THR A 551 16.89 -12.70 -27.04
N HIS A 552 17.93 -13.37 -27.51
CA HIS A 552 17.81 -14.51 -28.42
C HIS A 552 17.54 -15.83 -27.65
N VAL A 553 16.40 -16.48 -27.93
CA VAL A 553 15.88 -17.62 -27.14
C VAL A 553 15.82 -18.96 -27.89
N THR A 554 16.34 -19.03 -29.11
CA THR A 554 16.27 -20.26 -29.93
C THR A 554 16.95 -21.47 -29.28
N TRP A 555 18.04 -21.28 -28.53
CA TRP A 555 18.69 -22.38 -27.81
C TRP A 555 17.76 -23.02 -26.77
N CYS A 556 16.83 -22.26 -26.18
CA CYS A 556 15.85 -22.79 -25.24
C CYS A 556 14.90 -23.80 -25.89
N GLN A 557 14.68 -23.69 -27.21
CA GLN A 557 13.86 -24.64 -27.97
C GLN A 557 14.58 -25.98 -28.20
N SER A 558 15.91 -25.96 -28.23
CA SER A 558 16.74 -27.17 -28.39
C SER A 558 16.91 -27.98 -27.11
N ASN A 559 16.60 -27.38 -25.94
CA ASN A 559 16.77 -28.02 -24.64
C ASN A 559 15.48 -28.74 -24.19
N ALA A 560 15.58 -30.02 -23.83
CA ALA A 560 14.41 -30.85 -23.52
C ALA A 560 13.62 -30.32 -22.31
N PHE A 561 14.32 -29.87 -21.26
CA PHE A 561 13.70 -29.31 -20.07
C PHE A 561 13.02 -27.96 -20.36
N LEU A 562 13.71 -27.02 -21.02
CA LEU A 562 13.14 -25.69 -21.29
C LEU A 562 11.93 -25.75 -22.23
N ARG A 563 11.95 -26.69 -23.18
CA ARG A 563 10.78 -26.98 -24.03
C ARG A 563 9.59 -27.50 -23.21
N HIS A 564 9.84 -28.33 -22.19
CA HIS A 564 8.79 -28.80 -21.27
C HIS A 564 8.29 -27.69 -20.34
N ALA A 565 9.20 -26.87 -19.78
CA ALA A 565 8.88 -25.77 -18.87
C ALA A 565 8.16 -24.59 -19.54
N GLY A 566 8.22 -24.51 -20.88
CA GLY A 566 7.58 -23.48 -21.69
C GLY A 566 8.41 -22.20 -21.76
N VAL A 567 8.92 -21.88 -22.96
CA VAL A 567 9.74 -20.69 -23.23
C VAL A 567 8.83 -19.46 -23.44
N PRO A 568 9.21 -18.25 -22.99
CA PRO A 568 8.47 -17.02 -23.30
C PRO A 568 8.44 -16.72 -24.81
N ASN A 569 7.42 -15.99 -25.25
CA ASN A 569 7.13 -15.79 -26.66
C ASN A 569 7.43 -14.37 -27.16
N TRP A 570 7.20 -13.32 -26.37
CA TRP A 570 7.41 -11.94 -26.83
C TRP A 570 8.05 -11.00 -25.80
N ILE A 571 7.74 -11.18 -24.51
CA ILE A 571 8.33 -10.38 -23.42
C ILE A 571 8.68 -11.27 -22.24
N THR A 572 9.83 -11.03 -21.62
CA THR A 572 10.26 -11.81 -20.45
C THR A 572 11.15 -11.02 -19.50
N SER A 573 11.06 -11.38 -18.23
CA SER A 573 11.98 -10.97 -17.18
C SER A 573 13.04 -12.03 -16.87
N LEU A 574 12.94 -13.21 -17.48
CA LEU A 574 13.87 -14.30 -17.26
C LEU A 574 15.19 -14.08 -18.02
N PRO A 575 16.34 -14.34 -17.38
CA PRO A 575 17.65 -14.24 -18.02
C PRO A 575 17.94 -15.50 -18.88
N LEU A 576 17.21 -15.69 -19.98
CA LEU A 576 17.26 -16.90 -20.83
C LEU A 576 18.32 -16.86 -21.94
N GLU A 577 19.39 -16.10 -21.77
CA GLU A 577 20.47 -16.05 -22.75
C GLU A 577 21.31 -17.34 -22.77
N GLN A 578 21.90 -17.65 -23.93
CA GLN A 578 22.78 -18.83 -24.07
C GLN A 578 24.06 -18.73 -23.22
N THR A 579 24.49 -17.52 -22.87
CA THR A 579 25.58 -17.26 -21.91
C THR A 579 25.28 -17.80 -20.51
N ASN A 580 24.00 -17.94 -20.17
CA ASN A 580 23.56 -18.56 -18.93
C ASN A 580 23.46 -20.09 -19.02
N ALA A 581 23.66 -20.69 -20.20
CA ALA A 581 23.84 -22.13 -20.36
C ALA A 581 25.31 -22.56 -20.17
N ILE A 582 25.55 -23.86 -20.10
CA ILE A 582 26.90 -24.44 -20.13
C ILE A 582 27.07 -25.12 -21.49
N LYS A 583 28.02 -24.67 -22.30
CA LYS A 583 28.34 -25.32 -23.58
C LYS A 583 29.48 -26.32 -23.40
N ILE A 584 29.23 -27.60 -23.68
CA ILE A 584 30.25 -28.65 -23.67
C ILE A 584 30.20 -29.33 -25.05
N GLY A 585 31.24 -29.12 -25.85
CA GLY A 585 31.26 -29.54 -27.25
C GLY A 585 30.12 -28.87 -28.05
N THR A 586 29.30 -29.70 -28.70
CA THR A 586 28.12 -29.28 -29.49
C THR A 586 26.83 -29.17 -28.67
N LYS A 587 26.82 -29.61 -27.40
CA LYS A 587 25.62 -29.64 -26.55
C LYS A 587 25.55 -28.42 -25.62
N VAL A 588 24.34 -27.91 -25.42
CA VAL A 588 24.04 -26.74 -24.57
C VAL A 588 23.21 -27.22 -23.39
N PHE A 589 23.77 -27.10 -22.19
CA PHE A 589 23.16 -27.58 -20.95
C PHE A 589 22.50 -26.43 -20.18
N CYS A 590 21.27 -26.63 -19.75
CA CYS A 590 20.52 -25.76 -18.84
C CYS A 590 21.03 -25.93 -17.40
N LYS A 591 21.37 -24.82 -16.75
CA LYS A 591 21.84 -24.81 -15.35
C LYS A 591 20.68 -25.05 -14.37
N PRO A 592 20.94 -25.68 -13.21
CA PRO A 592 19.91 -25.80 -12.16
C PRO A 592 19.34 -24.47 -11.68
N SER A 593 20.13 -23.39 -11.68
CA SER A 593 19.63 -22.03 -11.34
C SER A 593 18.59 -21.53 -12.33
N THR A 594 18.72 -21.91 -13.61
CA THR A 594 17.73 -21.59 -14.65
C THR A 594 16.49 -22.46 -14.47
N GLN A 595 16.62 -23.73 -14.10
CA GLN A 595 15.47 -24.58 -13.74
C GLN A 595 14.68 -23.97 -12.57
N ALA A 596 15.37 -23.42 -11.56
CA ALA A 596 14.75 -22.72 -10.42
C ALA A 596 14.09 -21.38 -10.80
N LEU A 597 14.68 -20.60 -11.72
CA LEU A 597 14.04 -19.43 -12.32
C LEU A 597 12.73 -19.80 -13.02
N MET A 598 12.74 -20.92 -13.76
CA MET A 598 11.56 -21.48 -14.42
C MET A 598 10.49 -22.02 -13.44
N GLY A 599 10.75 -22.01 -12.14
CA GLY A 599 9.81 -22.44 -11.11
C GLY A 599 9.88 -23.93 -10.75
N TYR A 600 11.02 -24.58 -10.99
CA TYR A 600 11.25 -25.99 -10.70
C TYR A 600 12.38 -26.22 -9.71
N SER A 601 12.36 -27.34 -9.01
CA SER A 601 13.40 -27.75 -8.08
C SER A 601 13.72 -29.23 -8.27
N SER A 602 14.92 -29.65 -7.84
CA SER A 602 15.36 -31.04 -7.91
C SER A 602 15.38 -31.71 -6.53
N LEU A 603 14.96 -32.97 -6.48
CA LEU A 603 15.00 -33.83 -5.30
C LEU A 603 15.84 -35.07 -5.59
N VAL A 604 16.46 -35.61 -4.54
CA VAL A 604 17.12 -36.92 -4.57
C VAL A 604 16.51 -37.79 -3.48
N ALA A 605 16.25 -39.06 -3.81
CA ALA A 605 15.78 -40.04 -2.84
C ALA A 605 16.97 -40.58 -2.01
N LEU A 606 16.97 -40.33 -0.71
CA LEU A 606 17.86 -41.00 0.23
C LEU A 606 17.25 -42.35 0.59
N ARG A 607 17.94 -43.43 0.20
CA ARG A 607 17.66 -44.77 0.73
C ARG A 607 18.48 -44.99 1.99
N PRO A 608 17.91 -45.53 3.08
CA PRO A 608 18.70 -46.02 4.20
C PRO A 608 19.65 -47.08 3.66
N GLN A 609 20.96 -46.85 3.75
CA GLN A 609 21.92 -47.92 3.50
C GLN A 609 21.64 -49.01 4.54
N ALA A 610 21.21 -50.18 4.08
CA ALA A 610 21.19 -51.37 4.92
C ALA A 610 22.61 -51.56 5.45
N SER A 611 22.75 -51.45 6.77
CA SER A 611 23.99 -51.65 7.50
C SER A 611 24.59 -53.00 7.13
N THR A 612 25.62 -53.00 6.30
CA THR A 612 26.58 -54.10 6.26
C THR A 612 27.92 -53.52 6.66
N PHE A 613 28.20 -53.59 7.95
CA PHE A 613 29.55 -53.45 8.48
C PHE A 613 30.43 -54.50 7.78
N LYS A 614 31.20 -54.08 6.79
CA LYS A 614 32.50 -54.68 6.49
C LYS A 614 33.50 -53.56 6.33
N SER A 615 34.33 -53.42 7.37
CA SER A 615 35.56 -52.64 7.35
C SER A 615 36.41 -53.07 6.17
N VAL A 616 36.68 -52.15 5.25
CA VAL A 616 37.86 -52.20 4.40
C VAL A 616 38.55 -50.85 4.51
N GLN A 617 39.85 -50.92 4.78
CA GLN A 617 40.79 -49.83 5.03
C GLN A 617 40.78 -48.73 3.94
N PRO A 618 41.31 -47.53 4.25
CA PRO A 618 41.33 -46.41 3.32
C PRO A 618 42.47 -46.60 2.31
N ASP A 619 42.14 -46.85 1.05
CA ASP A 619 43.11 -46.70 -0.04
C ASP A 619 43.21 -45.21 -0.41
N HIS A 620 44.39 -44.65 -0.14
CA HIS A 620 44.81 -43.34 -0.62
C HIS A 620 44.95 -43.38 -2.14
N GLY A 621 43.97 -42.86 -2.87
CA GLY A 621 44.11 -42.76 -4.34
C GLY A 621 42.88 -42.39 -5.18
N ALA A 622 41.71 -42.08 -4.60
CA ALA A 622 40.54 -41.68 -5.38
C ALA A 622 40.27 -40.17 -5.25
N PRO A 623 40.11 -39.42 -6.36
CA PRO A 623 39.75 -38.02 -6.30
C PRO A 623 38.36 -37.87 -5.67
N ALA A 624 38.24 -36.96 -4.71
CA ALA A 624 36.98 -36.58 -4.07
C ALA A 624 36.01 -36.02 -5.13
N GLY A 625 35.18 -36.90 -5.71
CA GLY A 625 34.28 -36.50 -6.80
C GLY A 625 33.25 -37.51 -7.28
N SER A 626 33.15 -38.73 -6.73
CA SER A 626 32.11 -39.69 -7.13
C SER A 626 31.04 -39.86 -6.05
N HIS A 627 30.22 -38.83 -5.82
CA HIS A 627 28.86 -39.11 -5.37
C HIS A 627 28.15 -39.81 -6.54
N SER A 628 27.81 -41.08 -6.33
CA SER A 628 26.97 -41.92 -7.18
C SER A 628 25.98 -41.12 -8.04
N GLN A 629 26.00 -41.32 -9.36
CA GLN A 629 25.02 -40.80 -10.32
C GLN A 629 23.59 -41.19 -9.90
N GLY A 630 22.95 -40.34 -9.11
CA GLY A 630 21.58 -40.54 -8.64
C GLY A 630 20.57 -39.92 -9.60
N VAL A 631 19.40 -40.54 -9.70
CA VAL A 631 18.24 -39.98 -10.41
C VAL A 631 17.77 -38.73 -9.68
N PHE A 632 17.68 -37.59 -10.37
CA PHE A 632 17.09 -36.37 -9.82
C PHE A 632 15.63 -36.26 -10.25
N TYR A 633 14.72 -36.12 -9.30
CA TYR A 633 13.31 -35.88 -9.57
C TYR A 633 13.04 -34.38 -9.67
N VAL A 634 12.41 -33.94 -10.76
CA VAL A 634 12.07 -32.54 -10.99
C VAL A 634 10.64 -32.28 -10.52
N VAL A 635 10.47 -31.34 -9.59
CA VAL A 635 9.17 -30.95 -9.03
C VAL A 635 8.95 -29.44 -9.21
N SER A 636 7.70 -28.99 -9.14
CA SER A 636 7.43 -27.55 -9.03
C SER A 636 8.03 -27.00 -7.73
N ILE A 637 8.50 -25.74 -7.77
CA ILE A 637 9.02 -25.03 -6.58
C ILE A 637 7.98 -24.99 -5.45
N TYR A 638 6.68 -24.95 -5.78
CA TYR A 638 5.59 -25.01 -4.80
C TYR A 638 5.51 -26.36 -4.06
N ALA A 639 5.91 -27.44 -4.72
CA ALA A 639 5.89 -28.78 -4.17
C ALA A 639 7.20 -29.14 -3.43
N LEU A 640 8.20 -28.26 -3.40
CA LEU A 640 9.51 -28.54 -2.81
C LEU A 640 9.40 -28.96 -1.34
N LEU A 641 8.83 -28.13 -0.47
CA LEU A 641 8.68 -28.49 0.94
C LEU A 641 7.68 -29.64 1.15
N PRO A 642 6.47 -29.62 0.54
CA PRO A 642 5.53 -30.74 0.65
C PRO A 642 6.14 -32.09 0.25
N SER A 643 7.03 -32.12 -0.75
CA SER A 643 7.65 -33.37 -1.21
C SER A 643 8.61 -34.00 -0.20
N THR A 644 9.18 -33.20 0.69
CA THR A 644 10.07 -33.70 1.77
C THR A 644 9.29 -34.27 2.96
N VAL A 645 8.04 -33.85 3.13
CA VAL A 645 7.19 -34.25 4.28
C VAL A 645 6.17 -35.31 3.86
N VAL A 646 5.53 -35.13 2.69
CA VAL A 646 4.42 -35.92 2.18
C VAL A 646 4.62 -36.23 0.68
N PRO A 647 5.67 -37.00 0.32
CA PRO A 647 6.09 -37.19 -1.07
C PRO A 647 4.99 -37.79 -1.97
N TRP A 648 4.19 -38.71 -1.45
CA TRP A 648 3.16 -39.43 -2.23
C TRP A 648 2.00 -38.55 -2.73
N LEU A 649 1.86 -37.32 -2.20
CA LEU A 649 0.89 -36.34 -2.69
C LEU A 649 1.46 -35.42 -3.78
N CYS A 650 2.79 -35.42 -3.96
CA CYS A 650 3.47 -34.49 -4.85
C CYS A 650 3.68 -35.11 -6.24
N GLN A 651 3.29 -34.37 -7.28
CA GLN A 651 3.59 -34.73 -8.67
C GLN A 651 5.04 -34.34 -9.02
N HIS A 652 5.69 -35.16 -9.84
CA HIS A 652 6.95 -34.81 -10.46
C HIS A 652 6.77 -34.62 -11.97
N HIS A 653 7.53 -33.70 -12.54
CA HIS A 653 7.43 -33.30 -13.94
C HIS A 653 8.40 -34.08 -14.85
N GLY A 654 9.37 -34.76 -14.27
CA GLY A 654 10.32 -35.60 -15.00
C GLY A 654 11.49 -36.01 -14.12
N THR A 655 12.40 -36.78 -14.70
CA THR A 655 13.65 -37.19 -14.06
C THR A 655 14.85 -36.71 -14.88
N ILE A 656 15.96 -36.46 -14.18
CA ILE A 656 17.25 -36.15 -14.80
C ILE A 656 18.19 -37.30 -14.48
N GLU A 657 18.60 -38.00 -15.53
CA GLU A 657 19.57 -39.08 -15.48
C GLU A 657 20.65 -38.81 -16.53
N HIS A 658 21.92 -38.94 -16.16
CA HIS A 658 23.04 -38.72 -17.09
C HIS A 658 22.96 -37.38 -17.86
N TYR A 659 22.51 -36.31 -17.19
CA TYR A 659 22.28 -34.97 -17.75
C TYR A 659 21.20 -34.89 -18.85
N GLN A 660 20.37 -35.91 -19.01
CA GLN A 660 19.22 -35.91 -19.92
C GLN A 660 17.93 -35.76 -19.11
N PHE A 661 17.07 -34.83 -19.53
CA PHE A 661 15.76 -34.66 -18.93
C PHE A 661 14.74 -35.53 -19.66
N THR A 662 14.10 -36.43 -18.92
CA THR A 662 12.99 -37.26 -19.42
C THR A 662 11.69 -36.76 -18.77
N PRO A 663 10.73 -36.22 -19.54
CA PRO A 663 9.46 -35.76 -18.99
C PRO A 663 8.67 -36.94 -18.42
N ALA A 664 7.98 -36.72 -17.30
CA ALA A 664 7.13 -37.72 -16.71
C ALA A 664 5.89 -37.98 -17.59
N HIS A 665 5.49 -39.26 -17.72
CA HIS A 665 4.26 -39.61 -18.43
C HIS A 665 3.04 -39.36 -17.52
N GLY A 666 2.14 -38.45 -17.93
CA GLY A 666 0.91 -38.15 -17.19
C GLY A 666 1.14 -37.59 -15.77
N HIS A 667 0.18 -37.79 -14.87
CA HIS A 667 0.25 -37.33 -13.46
C HIS A 667 1.06 -38.29 -12.58
N SER A 668 2.34 -38.46 -12.89
CA SER A 668 3.24 -39.32 -12.12
C SER A 668 3.60 -38.66 -10.77
N ARG A 669 3.33 -39.36 -9.67
CA ARG A 669 3.65 -38.90 -8.31
C ARG A 669 5.01 -39.43 -7.85
N LEU A 670 5.63 -38.79 -6.87
CA LEU A 670 6.83 -39.35 -6.23
C LEU A 670 6.48 -40.71 -5.62
N ALA A 671 7.36 -41.69 -5.79
CA ALA A 671 7.09 -43.07 -5.40
C ALA A 671 6.78 -43.15 -3.89
N PRO A 672 5.73 -43.88 -3.49
CA PRO A 672 5.39 -44.12 -2.09
C PRO A 672 6.32 -45.20 -1.51
N ASP A 673 7.63 -44.98 -1.59
CA ASP A 673 8.57 -45.87 -0.93
C ASP A 673 8.67 -45.43 0.54
N LYS A 674 8.03 -46.19 1.45
CA LYS A 674 7.93 -45.85 2.88
C LYS A 674 9.30 -45.68 3.56
N ALA A 675 10.37 -46.16 2.93
CA ALA A 675 11.75 -46.06 3.41
C ALA A 675 12.55 -44.90 2.79
N ALA A 676 12.09 -44.28 1.69
CA ALA A 676 12.86 -43.25 0.99
C ALA A 676 12.51 -41.84 1.51
N THR A 677 13.50 -41.13 2.05
CA THR A 677 13.36 -39.71 2.39
C THR A 677 13.82 -38.88 1.19
N TYR A 678 12.96 -38.01 0.67
CA TYR A 678 13.35 -37.09 -0.40
C TYR A 678 13.99 -35.84 0.20
N VAL A 679 15.16 -35.46 -0.30
CA VAL A 679 15.86 -34.25 0.14
C VAL A 679 16.14 -33.36 -1.05
N HIS A 680 16.04 -32.05 -0.83
CA HIS A 680 16.41 -31.04 -1.81
C HIS A 680 17.85 -31.24 -2.28
N SER A 681 18.02 -31.20 -3.59
CA SER A 681 19.32 -31.20 -4.22
C SER A 681 19.51 -29.93 -5.02
N ARG A 682 20.77 -29.51 -5.17
CA ARG A 682 21.16 -28.37 -6.02
C ARG A 682 20.86 -28.58 -7.50
N GLY A 683 20.41 -29.78 -7.86
CA GLY A 683 20.05 -30.19 -9.21
C GLY A 683 21.25 -30.56 -10.07
N ALA A 684 20.96 -31.09 -11.25
CA ALA A 684 21.93 -31.41 -12.28
C ALA A 684 21.65 -30.59 -13.54
N CYS A 685 22.71 -30.32 -14.31
CA CYS A 685 22.54 -29.67 -15.60
C CYS A 685 21.78 -30.60 -16.56
N THR A 686 21.01 -30.05 -17.50
CA THR A 686 20.19 -30.84 -18.43
C THR A 686 20.39 -30.40 -19.87
N VAL A 687 20.50 -31.36 -20.80
CA VAL A 687 20.46 -31.09 -22.25
C VAL A 687 19.03 -31.14 -22.76
#